data_AF-A0A2E1V5Z4-F1
#
_entry.id   AF-A0A2E1V5Z4-F1
#
_cell.length_a   1.000
_cell.length_b   1.000
_cell.length_c   1.000
_cell.angle_alpha   90.00
_cell.angle_beta   90.00
_cell.angle_gamma   90.00
#
_symmetry.space_group_name_H-M   'P 1'
#
loop_
_entity.id
_entity.type
_entity.pdbx_description
1 polymer ?
#
loop_
_entity_poly.entity_id
_entity_poly.type
_entity_poly.pdbx_seq_one_letter_code
_entity_poly.pdbx_strand_id
1 'polypeptide(L)'
;MKYVIRHDHEEALRMDPAFVDGMTPAQFGEAKQNFLRRGILSHRLLRRMWAPLGLSDSQFERLVQLLEQFEIALGLPDDGSEPRLLVPSFLREPLPEGAWPRDCTADMREAIHLFDLGNFVPDCFMQRLLVPLCALLSSRDRSRFSCDGAVIRSGRSRLLVRLKQTTLEVAVRAKDEATAWRTMHSDALPRVVSVLSQWPSVAYDIWVPWTLRSGEKRLFSVKDLWAERRRGNETVDVAAFSEAWGVLTSTSVEAEASPLSSGRSHHDLEDEEVPLAHLLGPATLKTKEVVPQRRASLTDEAPDEGESIAPRDEEGTVPVGIEAALEQAEIVLDIADLGLGTSKTKFVIATVTPTVAVMCQLAQCILGDVRSLKDNADDVAEAGRKIADVLEFAEAMNAEQQAYLEEKMASLPKLLGGFQSCVRAFGEQAWLAKAWGTRKYATLAKLDRDITRALDAIRLEIGREEKLATLVLETRQYPLGMAMDKKIERKATRDGTKKDEAAEKLSTDVDANQQVAEMGNVPDAVLREELKHISSGSNQNAKLEAEIAKKDEVIMEARKEQARALCSKVAISYRMGESMTEMKQLESALQAEGIEVFRSSEAETGGLDLMSTIAQAFDEADMIVVACTLTYGRKTNELYSTFQELMFIKNEKLAADVLYIRMLPFEEKFSEATTRMMMGDRLYGSVWMPGDAMPDDLVSKIMSRLAKRG
;
A
#
# COMPACT_ATOMS: atom_id res chain seq x y z
N MET A 1 -15.04 17.04 -24.26
CA MET A 1 -15.76 16.80 -22.98
C MET A 1 -17.22 17.24 -22.97
N LYS A 2 -17.60 18.51 -23.21
CA LYS A 2 -19.00 19.03 -23.08
C LYS A 2 -20.12 18.30 -23.84
N TYR A 3 -19.84 17.31 -24.69
CA TYR A 3 -20.85 16.47 -25.35
C TYR A 3 -20.87 15.03 -24.83
N VAL A 4 -19.84 14.57 -24.12
CA VAL A 4 -19.68 13.18 -23.68
C VAL A 4 -20.64 12.89 -22.53
N ILE A 5 -20.46 13.59 -21.40
CA ILE A 5 -21.39 13.65 -20.27
C ILE A 5 -21.40 15.10 -19.76
N ARG A 6 -22.58 15.63 -19.41
CA ARG A 6 -22.81 16.99 -18.92
C ARG A 6 -23.56 16.97 -17.59
N HIS A 7 -23.35 17.96 -16.74
CA HIS A 7 -24.13 18.13 -15.51
C HIS A 7 -25.54 18.71 -15.77
N ASP A 8 -25.74 19.43 -16.87
CA ASP A 8 -26.99 20.10 -17.26
C ASP A 8 -27.88 19.27 -18.20
N HIS A 9 -27.74 17.93 -18.22
CA HIS A 9 -28.54 17.04 -19.07
C HIS A 9 -30.05 17.19 -18.89
N GLU A 10 -30.51 17.64 -17.72
CA GLU A 10 -31.93 17.93 -17.47
C GLU A 10 -32.48 19.02 -18.40
N GLU A 11 -31.70 20.06 -18.69
CA GLU A 11 -32.07 21.18 -19.57
C GLU A 11 -31.65 20.97 -21.03
N ALA A 12 -30.51 20.29 -21.23
CA ALA A 12 -29.88 20.09 -22.53
C ALA A 12 -30.52 18.94 -23.35
N LEU A 13 -31.07 17.90 -22.69
CA LEU A 13 -31.81 16.83 -23.36
C LEU A 13 -33.21 17.33 -23.76
N ARG A 14 -33.30 17.97 -24.93
CA ARG A 14 -34.57 18.36 -25.56
C ARG A 14 -34.87 17.45 -26.74
N MET A 15 -36.15 17.19 -26.99
CA MET A 15 -36.54 16.45 -28.19
C MET A 15 -36.38 17.37 -29.41
N ASP A 16 -35.51 16.99 -30.33
CA ASP A 16 -35.37 17.63 -31.63
C ASP A 16 -36.15 16.84 -32.70
N PRO A 17 -37.25 17.38 -33.27
CA PRO A 17 -38.03 16.71 -34.31
C PRO A 17 -37.24 16.39 -35.59
N ALA A 18 -36.11 17.06 -35.85
CA ALA A 18 -35.28 16.80 -37.02
C ALA A 18 -34.43 15.52 -36.89
N PHE A 19 -34.26 14.99 -35.68
CA PHE A 19 -33.45 13.78 -35.45
C PHE A 19 -34.31 12.52 -35.57
N VAL A 20 -34.14 11.81 -36.70
CA VAL A 20 -34.89 10.59 -37.04
C VAL A 20 -34.19 9.34 -36.49
N ASP A 21 -34.46 9.01 -35.23
CA ASP A 21 -33.99 7.79 -34.54
C ASP A 21 -35.10 6.75 -34.29
N GLY A 22 -36.31 7.01 -34.80
CA GLY A 22 -37.49 6.18 -34.58
C GLY A 22 -38.10 6.29 -33.17
N MET A 23 -37.58 7.18 -32.31
CA MET A 23 -38.07 7.37 -30.95
C MET A 23 -39.25 8.34 -30.92
N THR A 24 -40.42 7.87 -30.47
CA THR A 24 -41.60 8.72 -30.26
C THR A 24 -41.40 9.70 -29.08
N PRO A 25 -42.17 10.80 -28.98
CA PRO A 25 -42.06 11.73 -27.85
C PRO A 25 -42.23 11.08 -26.47
N ALA A 26 -43.11 10.07 -26.39
CA ALA A 26 -43.32 9.29 -25.16
C ALA A 26 -42.08 8.47 -24.79
N GLN A 27 -41.50 7.73 -25.76
CA GLN A 27 -40.28 6.96 -25.56
C GLN A 27 -39.08 7.85 -25.21
N PHE A 28 -38.97 9.05 -25.80
CA PHE A 28 -37.94 10.02 -25.43
C PHE A 28 -38.11 10.52 -23.99
N GLY A 29 -39.36 10.83 -23.59
CA GLY A 29 -39.67 11.20 -22.21
C GLY A 29 -39.30 10.10 -21.21
N GLU A 30 -39.62 8.84 -21.53
CA GLU A 30 -39.28 7.68 -20.72
C GLU A 30 -37.76 7.44 -20.65
N ALA A 31 -37.06 7.44 -21.79
CA ALA A 31 -35.61 7.26 -21.84
C ALA A 31 -34.88 8.36 -21.06
N LYS A 32 -35.29 9.62 -21.21
CA LYS A 32 -34.76 10.76 -20.45
C LYS A 32 -35.00 10.61 -18.95
N GLN A 33 -36.18 10.17 -18.52
CA GLN A 33 -36.46 9.93 -17.09
C GLN A 33 -35.65 8.75 -16.52
N ASN A 34 -35.53 7.65 -17.26
CA ASN A 34 -34.71 6.51 -16.89
C ASN A 34 -33.23 6.90 -16.72
N PHE A 35 -32.69 7.75 -17.59
CA PHE A 35 -31.33 8.26 -17.44
C PHE A 35 -31.19 9.20 -16.23
N LEU A 36 -32.03 10.24 -16.13
CA LEU A 36 -31.85 11.30 -15.13
C LEU A 36 -32.21 10.91 -13.68
N ARG A 37 -32.98 9.83 -13.48
CA ARG A 37 -33.34 9.33 -12.13
C ARG A 37 -32.62 8.04 -11.74
N ARG A 38 -32.56 7.10 -12.69
CA ARG A 38 -32.09 5.72 -12.48
C ARG A 38 -30.71 5.45 -13.09
N GLY A 39 -30.06 6.45 -13.68
CA GLY A 39 -28.78 6.29 -14.37
C GLY A 39 -28.80 5.35 -15.57
N ILE A 40 -29.98 4.93 -16.08
CA ILE A 40 -30.07 3.97 -17.19
C ILE A 40 -30.12 4.74 -18.52
N LEU A 41 -29.04 4.66 -19.29
CA LEU A 41 -28.83 5.37 -20.54
C LEU A 41 -28.88 4.38 -21.71
N SER A 42 -29.88 4.46 -22.58
CA SER A 42 -29.94 3.59 -23.76
C SER A 42 -29.06 4.08 -24.90
N HIS A 43 -28.58 3.17 -25.75
CA HIS A 43 -27.74 3.52 -26.89
C HIS A 43 -28.44 4.48 -27.86
N ARG A 44 -29.77 4.42 -28.01
CA ARG A 44 -30.52 5.40 -28.81
C ARG A 44 -30.46 6.81 -28.22
N LEU A 45 -30.69 6.95 -26.92
CA LEU A 45 -30.59 8.26 -26.25
C LEU A 45 -29.14 8.80 -26.29
N LEU A 46 -28.14 7.94 -26.12
CA LEU A 46 -26.72 8.30 -26.22
C LEU A 46 -26.34 8.73 -27.65
N ARG A 47 -26.83 8.03 -28.69
CA ARG A 47 -26.65 8.45 -30.10
C ARG A 47 -27.27 9.83 -30.37
N ARG A 48 -28.42 10.15 -29.76
CA ARG A 48 -29.02 11.49 -29.83
C ARG A 48 -28.20 12.55 -29.07
N MET A 49 -27.64 12.21 -27.91
CA MET A 49 -26.72 13.08 -27.17
C MET A 49 -25.44 13.43 -27.96
N TRP A 50 -24.92 12.45 -28.69
CA TRP A 50 -23.68 12.57 -29.47
C TRP A 50 -23.91 12.91 -30.95
N ALA A 51 -25.16 13.12 -31.39
CA ALA A 51 -25.49 13.50 -32.76
C ALA A 51 -24.68 14.71 -33.28
N PRO A 52 -24.43 15.80 -32.49
CA PRO A 52 -23.60 16.92 -32.95
C PRO A 52 -22.13 16.58 -33.21
N LEU A 53 -21.65 15.40 -32.78
CA LEU A 53 -20.28 14.95 -33.00
C LEU A 53 -20.09 14.24 -34.36
N GLY A 54 -21.17 13.92 -35.08
CA GLY A 54 -21.11 13.33 -36.42
C GLY A 54 -20.41 11.96 -36.49
N LEU A 55 -20.48 11.17 -35.41
CA LEU A 55 -19.75 9.91 -35.27
C LEU A 55 -20.26 8.84 -36.24
N SER A 56 -19.34 8.05 -36.82
CA SER A 56 -19.69 6.77 -37.43
C SER A 56 -20.11 5.73 -36.38
N ASP A 57 -20.76 4.64 -36.80
CA ASP A 57 -21.09 3.53 -35.90
C ASP A 57 -19.85 2.98 -35.18
N SER A 58 -18.74 2.78 -35.90
CA SER A 58 -17.49 2.30 -35.32
C SER A 58 -16.88 3.28 -34.30
N GLN A 59 -16.99 4.59 -34.53
CA GLN A 59 -16.54 5.62 -33.58
C GLN A 59 -17.45 5.69 -32.36
N PHE A 60 -18.77 5.54 -32.56
CA PHE A 60 -19.74 5.48 -31.48
C PHE A 60 -19.47 4.29 -30.55
N GLU A 61 -19.40 3.07 -31.08
CA GLU A 61 -19.14 1.88 -30.25
C GLU A 61 -17.77 1.95 -29.58
N ARG A 62 -16.75 2.54 -30.24
CA ARG A 62 -15.44 2.75 -29.61
C ARG A 62 -15.47 3.77 -28.47
N LEU A 63 -16.30 4.81 -28.56
CA LEU A 63 -16.49 5.76 -27.46
C LEU A 63 -17.32 5.17 -26.31
N VAL A 64 -18.28 4.28 -26.61
CA VAL A 64 -18.98 3.49 -25.57
C VAL A 64 -17.99 2.59 -24.82
N GLN A 65 -17.15 1.83 -25.53
CA GLN A 65 -16.08 1.01 -24.93
C GLN A 65 -15.14 1.84 -24.03
N LEU A 66 -14.83 3.09 -24.41
CA LEU A 66 -14.01 3.96 -23.58
C LEU A 66 -14.74 4.42 -22.30
N LEU A 67 -16.05 4.63 -22.33
CA LEU A 67 -16.82 4.91 -21.10
C LEU A 67 -16.79 3.72 -20.12
N GLU A 68 -16.81 2.50 -20.65
CA GLU A 68 -16.70 1.27 -19.85
C GLU A 68 -15.28 1.08 -19.31
N GLN A 69 -14.26 1.27 -20.15
CA GLN A 69 -12.85 1.18 -19.76
C GLN A 69 -12.45 2.21 -18.69
N PHE A 70 -13.07 3.40 -18.69
CA PHE A 70 -12.87 4.43 -17.66
C PHE A 70 -13.81 4.30 -16.45
N GLU A 71 -14.57 3.21 -16.33
CA GLU A 71 -15.50 2.97 -15.22
C GLU A 71 -16.62 4.04 -15.08
N ILE A 72 -16.91 4.77 -16.15
CA ILE A 72 -17.88 5.88 -16.16
C ILE A 72 -19.31 5.37 -16.41
N ALA A 73 -19.43 4.37 -17.29
CA ALA A 73 -20.69 3.72 -17.65
C ALA A 73 -20.47 2.21 -17.83
N LEU A 74 -21.52 1.40 -17.81
CA LEU A 74 -21.43 -0.06 -17.78
C LEU A 74 -22.53 -0.71 -18.60
N GLY A 75 -22.20 -1.58 -19.55
CA GLY A 75 -23.15 -2.46 -20.21
C GLY A 75 -24.03 -3.21 -19.21
N LEU A 76 -25.34 -2.96 -19.25
CA LEU A 76 -26.31 -3.80 -18.57
C LEU A 76 -26.56 -5.06 -19.41
N PRO A 77 -26.84 -6.22 -18.78
CA PRO A 77 -27.13 -7.44 -19.52
C PRO A 77 -28.27 -7.26 -20.53
N ASP A 78 -28.11 -7.89 -21.69
CA ASP A 78 -29.14 -7.94 -22.71
C ASP A 78 -30.37 -8.72 -22.20
N ASP A 79 -31.53 -8.05 -22.19
CA ASP A 79 -32.84 -8.60 -21.85
C ASP A 79 -33.73 -8.82 -23.09
N GLY A 80 -33.14 -8.77 -24.29
CA GLY A 80 -33.82 -8.80 -25.58
C GLY A 80 -34.37 -7.44 -26.01
N SER A 81 -33.95 -6.35 -25.37
CA SER A 81 -34.29 -4.98 -25.76
C SER A 81 -33.09 -4.23 -26.36
N GLU A 82 -33.14 -2.89 -26.42
CA GLU A 82 -31.99 -2.12 -26.91
C GLU A 82 -30.83 -2.12 -25.90
N PRO A 83 -29.56 -2.11 -26.33
CA PRO A 83 -28.42 -2.00 -25.41
C PRO A 83 -28.52 -0.76 -24.53
N ARG A 84 -28.22 -0.93 -23.23
CA ARG A 84 -28.32 0.11 -22.20
C ARG A 84 -27.08 0.08 -21.32
N LEU A 85 -26.68 1.27 -20.90
CA LEU A 85 -25.60 1.49 -19.96
C LEU A 85 -26.17 1.92 -18.60
N LEU A 86 -25.60 1.44 -17.51
CA LEU A 86 -25.72 2.08 -16.20
C LEU A 86 -24.65 3.17 -16.09
N VAL A 87 -25.03 4.39 -15.70
CA VAL A 87 -24.14 5.52 -15.44
C VAL A 87 -24.27 5.89 -13.96
N PRO A 88 -23.41 5.35 -13.06
CA PRO A 88 -23.63 5.45 -11.61
C PRO A 88 -23.75 6.88 -11.07
N SER A 89 -23.08 7.85 -11.70
CA SER A 89 -23.13 9.28 -11.32
C SER A 89 -24.50 9.96 -11.56
N PHE A 90 -25.44 9.31 -12.26
CA PHE A 90 -26.81 9.78 -12.48
C PHE A 90 -27.86 9.02 -11.67
N LEU A 91 -27.44 8.09 -10.80
CA LEU A 91 -28.32 7.55 -9.77
C LEU A 91 -28.62 8.66 -8.76
N ARG A 92 -29.90 9.03 -8.62
CA ARG A 92 -30.37 10.03 -7.63
C ARG A 92 -31.25 9.44 -6.54
N GLU A 93 -32.00 8.38 -6.86
CA GLU A 93 -32.91 7.74 -5.92
C GLU A 93 -32.14 6.80 -4.97
N PRO A 94 -32.37 6.83 -3.64
CA PRO A 94 -31.78 5.91 -2.68
C PRO A 94 -32.45 4.53 -2.73
N LEU A 95 -31.80 3.51 -2.17
CA LEU A 95 -32.25 2.13 -2.22
C LEU A 95 -33.55 1.98 -1.40
N PRO A 96 -34.70 1.63 -2.00
CA PRO A 96 -35.97 1.56 -1.29
C PRO A 96 -35.88 0.66 -0.06
N GLU A 97 -36.53 1.05 1.05
CA GLU A 97 -36.42 0.30 2.32
C GLU A 97 -36.78 -1.20 2.15
N GLY A 98 -37.82 -1.49 1.36
CA GLY A 98 -38.24 -2.87 1.04
C GLY A 98 -37.39 -3.61 -0.01
N ALA A 99 -36.32 -3.03 -0.55
CA ALA A 99 -35.44 -3.73 -1.49
C ALA A 99 -34.66 -4.89 -0.82
N TRP A 100 -34.37 -4.71 0.47
CA TRP A 100 -33.77 -5.72 1.35
C TRP A 100 -34.62 -5.83 2.63
N PRO A 101 -35.61 -6.75 2.68
CA PRO A 101 -36.49 -6.90 3.83
C PRO A 101 -35.69 -7.18 5.11
N ARG A 102 -36.04 -6.54 6.24
CA ARG A 102 -35.31 -6.72 7.50
C ARG A 102 -35.22 -8.19 7.89
N ASP A 103 -36.35 -8.88 7.88
CA ASP A 103 -36.39 -10.31 8.19
C ASP A 103 -35.83 -11.14 7.03
N CYS A 104 -34.93 -12.06 7.37
CA CYS A 104 -34.52 -13.14 6.49
C CYS A 104 -35.64 -14.21 6.49
N THR A 105 -36.02 -14.73 5.32
CA THR A 105 -37.01 -15.82 5.26
C THR A 105 -36.45 -17.09 5.90
N ALA A 106 -37.31 -17.94 6.46
CA ALA A 106 -36.86 -19.11 7.24
C ALA A 106 -35.95 -20.09 6.47
N ASP A 107 -36.09 -20.10 5.13
CA ASP A 107 -35.31 -20.89 4.16
C ASP A 107 -33.99 -20.23 3.73
N MET A 108 -33.64 -19.06 4.28
CA MET A 108 -32.41 -18.34 3.98
C MET A 108 -31.56 -18.07 5.24
N ARG A 109 -30.26 -17.85 5.01
CA ARG A 109 -29.27 -17.43 6.01
C ARG A 109 -28.57 -16.18 5.49
N GLU A 110 -28.19 -15.31 6.41
CA GLU A 110 -27.64 -13.99 6.11
C GLU A 110 -26.25 -13.83 6.75
N ALA A 111 -25.25 -13.50 5.93
CA ALA A 111 -23.92 -13.09 6.34
C ALA A 111 -23.80 -11.57 6.18
N ILE A 112 -23.19 -10.86 7.14
CA ILE A 112 -23.09 -9.40 7.13
C ILE A 112 -21.66 -8.95 7.51
N HIS A 113 -21.12 -8.03 6.72
CA HIS A 113 -19.99 -7.18 7.09
C HIS A 113 -20.45 -5.73 7.12
N LEU A 114 -20.06 -5.01 8.18
CA LEU A 114 -20.18 -3.56 8.27
C LEU A 114 -18.77 -2.98 8.19
N PHE A 115 -18.48 -2.24 7.13
CA PHE A 115 -17.26 -1.46 7.01
C PHE A 115 -17.52 -0.09 7.62
N ASP A 116 -16.89 0.19 8.75
CA ASP A 116 -16.80 1.55 9.28
C ASP A 116 -15.67 2.27 8.55
N LEU A 117 -16.01 3.27 7.72
CA LEU A 117 -15.07 4.08 6.94
C LEU A 117 -14.61 5.33 7.71
N GLY A 118 -14.81 5.34 9.04
CA GLY A 118 -14.41 6.43 9.92
C GLY A 118 -15.14 7.73 9.62
N ASN A 119 -14.39 8.81 9.42
CA ASN A 119 -14.95 10.15 9.22
C ASN A 119 -15.01 10.59 7.74
N PHE A 120 -14.50 9.79 6.79
CA PHE A 120 -14.35 10.21 5.40
C PHE A 120 -14.73 9.11 4.41
N VAL A 121 -15.72 9.40 3.57
CA VAL A 121 -16.08 8.58 2.41
C VAL A 121 -15.94 9.44 1.15
N PRO A 122 -15.16 9.04 0.14
CA PRO A 122 -15.06 9.77 -1.11
C PRO A 122 -16.42 9.93 -1.81
N ASP A 123 -16.75 11.10 -2.33
CA ASP A 123 -18.04 11.37 -2.99
C ASP A 123 -18.35 10.42 -4.17
N CYS A 124 -17.31 9.94 -4.86
CA CYS A 124 -17.41 8.99 -5.96
C CYS A 124 -17.27 7.52 -5.52
N PHE A 125 -17.13 7.22 -4.22
CA PHE A 125 -16.92 5.87 -3.69
C PHE A 125 -17.99 4.88 -4.17
N MET A 126 -19.27 5.22 -3.97
CA MET A 126 -20.36 4.37 -4.43
C MET A 126 -20.39 4.24 -5.95
N GLN A 127 -20.08 5.31 -6.68
CA GLN A 127 -20.07 5.29 -8.15
C GLN A 127 -19.06 4.27 -8.68
N ARG A 128 -17.83 4.26 -8.13
CA ARG A 128 -16.80 3.28 -8.47
C ARG A 128 -17.07 1.89 -7.89
N LEU A 129 -17.76 1.77 -6.76
CA LEU A 129 -18.11 0.48 -6.18
C LEU A 129 -19.19 -0.26 -6.97
N LEU A 130 -20.15 0.47 -7.56
CA LEU A 130 -21.19 -0.13 -8.40
C LEU A 130 -20.64 -0.74 -9.71
N VAL A 131 -19.47 -0.29 -10.17
CA VAL A 131 -18.78 -0.79 -11.39
C VAL A 131 -18.42 -2.27 -11.31
N PRO A 132 -17.49 -2.71 -10.44
CA PRO A 132 -17.13 -4.13 -10.35
C PRO A 132 -18.30 -5.00 -9.85
N LEU A 133 -19.27 -4.41 -9.13
CA LEU A 133 -20.49 -5.11 -8.73
C LEU A 133 -21.41 -5.43 -9.92
N CYS A 134 -21.42 -4.63 -10.99
CA CYS A 134 -22.18 -4.96 -12.20
C CYS A 134 -21.66 -6.22 -12.92
N ALA A 135 -20.39 -6.59 -12.74
CA ALA A 135 -19.85 -7.84 -13.28
C ALA A 135 -20.46 -9.11 -12.63
N LEU A 136 -21.25 -8.97 -11.56
CA LEU A 136 -22.00 -10.06 -10.92
C LEU A 136 -23.41 -10.26 -11.53
N LEU A 137 -23.84 -9.39 -12.45
CA LEU A 137 -25.18 -9.46 -13.05
C LEU A 137 -25.31 -10.62 -14.05
N SER A 138 -26.31 -11.49 -13.85
CA SER A 138 -26.76 -12.41 -14.92
C SER A 138 -27.90 -11.78 -15.72
N SER A 139 -28.06 -12.16 -16.99
CA SER A 139 -29.10 -11.64 -17.93
C SER A 139 -30.56 -11.92 -17.55
N ARG A 140 -30.81 -12.54 -16.40
CA ARG A 140 -32.16 -12.85 -15.88
C ARG A 140 -32.45 -12.17 -14.52
N ASP A 141 -31.53 -11.36 -14.03
CA ASP A 141 -31.57 -10.88 -12.65
C ASP A 141 -32.28 -9.53 -12.47
N ARG A 142 -33.22 -9.49 -11.51
CA ARG A 142 -33.88 -8.27 -11.04
C ARG A 142 -33.01 -7.51 -10.04
N SER A 143 -31.82 -7.09 -10.49
CA SER A 143 -30.95 -6.24 -9.69
C SER A 143 -31.48 -4.80 -9.62
N ARG A 144 -31.11 -4.09 -8.56
CA ARG A 144 -31.46 -2.68 -8.32
C ARG A 144 -30.21 -1.91 -7.96
N PHE A 145 -30.09 -0.70 -8.51
CA PHE A 145 -29.00 0.23 -8.27
C PHE A 145 -29.59 1.57 -7.80
N SER A 146 -28.88 2.26 -6.92
CA SER A 146 -29.27 3.52 -6.28
C SER A 146 -28.04 4.34 -5.93
N CYS A 147 -28.21 5.61 -5.57
CA CYS A 147 -27.09 6.49 -5.23
C CYS A 147 -26.29 6.03 -4.00
N ASP A 148 -26.96 5.32 -3.09
CA ASP A 148 -26.45 4.81 -1.82
C ASP A 148 -26.11 3.30 -1.86
N GLY A 149 -26.34 2.58 -2.97
CA GLY A 149 -26.22 1.12 -2.92
C GLY A 149 -26.69 0.33 -4.13
N ALA A 150 -26.72 -0.99 -3.95
CA ALA A 150 -27.32 -1.94 -4.87
C ALA A 150 -27.84 -3.19 -4.15
N VAL A 151 -28.87 -3.80 -4.74
CA VAL A 151 -29.28 -5.18 -4.44
C VAL A 151 -29.11 -5.99 -5.71
N ILE A 152 -28.18 -6.93 -5.66
CA ILE A 152 -27.74 -7.73 -6.80
C ILE A 152 -28.06 -9.19 -6.52
N ARG A 153 -28.21 -9.98 -7.57
CA ARG A 153 -28.31 -11.43 -7.49
C ARG A 153 -27.03 -12.04 -8.06
N SER A 154 -26.41 -12.95 -7.32
CA SER A 154 -25.27 -13.76 -7.79
C SER A 154 -25.70 -15.22 -7.73
N GLY A 155 -26.13 -15.75 -8.88
CA GLY A 155 -26.66 -17.12 -9.03
C GLY A 155 -27.85 -17.43 -8.11
N ARG A 156 -27.58 -18.17 -7.02
CA ARG A 156 -28.58 -18.55 -6.00
C ARG A 156 -28.60 -17.62 -4.78
N SER A 157 -27.60 -16.76 -4.63
CA SER A 157 -27.44 -15.81 -3.54
C SER A 157 -27.98 -14.44 -3.93
N ARG A 158 -28.36 -13.62 -2.94
CA ARG A 158 -28.61 -12.19 -3.10
C ARG A 158 -27.55 -11.42 -2.33
N LEU A 159 -27.09 -10.31 -2.89
CA LEU A 159 -26.11 -9.39 -2.31
C LEU A 159 -26.77 -8.03 -2.11
N LEU A 160 -26.59 -7.45 -0.93
CA LEU A 160 -26.79 -6.04 -0.63
C LEU A 160 -25.42 -5.38 -0.48
N VAL A 161 -25.27 -4.22 -1.08
CA VAL A 161 -24.22 -3.25 -0.73
C VAL A 161 -24.94 -1.92 -0.51
N ARG A 162 -24.79 -1.30 0.65
CA ARG A 162 -25.43 -0.01 0.97
C ARG A 162 -24.54 0.85 1.86
N LEU A 163 -24.22 2.06 1.42
CA LEU A 163 -23.59 3.08 2.23
C LEU A 163 -24.65 3.85 3.04
N LYS A 164 -24.45 3.93 4.35
CA LYS A 164 -25.22 4.75 5.28
C LYS A 164 -24.25 5.68 6.01
N GLN A 165 -24.25 6.97 5.64
CA GLN A 165 -23.28 7.95 6.16
C GLN A 165 -21.84 7.47 5.92
N THR A 166 -21.14 7.01 6.96
CA THR A 166 -19.77 6.49 6.89
C THR A 166 -19.68 4.98 7.04
N THR A 167 -20.80 4.27 7.21
CA THR A 167 -20.83 2.81 7.30
C THR A 167 -21.30 2.17 5.98
N LEU A 168 -20.46 1.34 5.37
CA LEU A 168 -20.86 0.50 4.24
C LEU A 168 -21.30 -0.88 4.74
N GLU A 169 -22.60 -1.14 4.63
CA GLU A 169 -23.23 -2.43 4.91
C GLU A 169 -23.12 -3.33 3.68
N VAL A 170 -22.50 -4.49 3.84
CA VAL A 170 -22.44 -5.56 2.83
C VAL A 170 -23.10 -6.80 3.43
N ALA A 171 -24.20 -7.25 2.84
CA ALA A 171 -24.95 -8.41 3.33
C ALA A 171 -25.24 -9.40 2.21
N VAL A 172 -25.11 -10.70 2.49
CA VAL A 172 -25.42 -11.78 1.55
C VAL A 172 -26.48 -12.69 2.13
N ARG A 173 -27.52 -12.99 1.35
CA ARG A 173 -28.52 -14.02 1.65
C ARG A 173 -28.39 -15.21 0.71
N ALA A 174 -28.25 -16.40 1.28
CA ALA A 174 -28.24 -17.67 0.56
C ALA A 174 -29.14 -18.70 1.28
N LYS A 175 -29.28 -19.91 0.75
CA LYS A 175 -30.08 -20.98 1.38
C LYS A 175 -29.48 -21.51 2.68
N ASP A 176 -28.15 -21.44 2.77
CA ASP A 176 -27.34 -21.95 3.87
C ASP A 176 -26.23 -20.95 4.18
N GLU A 177 -25.74 -21.01 5.41
CA GLU A 177 -24.78 -20.03 5.93
C GLU A 177 -23.40 -20.15 5.26
N ALA A 178 -22.94 -21.37 4.99
CA ALA A 178 -21.68 -21.61 4.28
C ALA A 178 -21.68 -21.00 2.87
N THR A 179 -22.80 -21.06 2.14
CA THR A 179 -22.95 -20.42 0.83
C THR A 179 -23.05 -18.90 0.96
N ALA A 180 -23.68 -18.37 2.01
CA ALA A 180 -23.73 -16.92 2.25
C ALA A 180 -22.31 -16.36 2.50
N TRP A 181 -21.54 -16.97 3.40
CA TRP A 181 -20.14 -16.60 3.64
C TRP A 181 -19.26 -16.82 2.41
N ARG A 182 -19.39 -17.95 1.70
CA ARG A 182 -18.61 -18.18 0.47
C ARG A 182 -18.85 -17.08 -0.57
N THR A 183 -20.11 -16.76 -0.90
CA THR A 183 -20.44 -15.67 -1.82
C THR A 183 -19.96 -14.30 -1.31
N MET A 184 -20.03 -14.05 0.01
CA MET A 184 -19.49 -12.83 0.62
C MET A 184 -17.99 -12.68 0.33
N HIS A 185 -17.20 -13.73 0.56
CA HIS A 185 -15.75 -13.70 0.40
C HIS A 185 -15.27 -13.85 -1.05
N SER A 186 -16.00 -14.54 -1.93
CA SER A 186 -15.63 -14.70 -3.35
C SER A 186 -16.06 -13.52 -4.22
N ASP A 187 -17.26 -13.00 -4.01
CA ASP A 187 -17.89 -12.08 -4.96
C ASP A 187 -17.82 -10.64 -4.44
N ALA A 188 -18.24 -10.41 -3.19
CA ALA A 188 -18.53 -9.09 -2.67
C ALA A 188 -17.31 -8.38 -2.07
N LEU A 189 -16.68 -8.99 -1.07
CA LEU A 189 -15.58 -8.36 -0.33
C LEU A 189 -14.36 -8.04 -1.21
N PRO A 190 -13.92 -8.87 -2.17
CA PRO A 190 -12.78 -8.53 -3.03
C PRO A 190 -13.03 -7.25 -3.84
N ARG A 191 -14.28 -6.98 -4.22
CA ARG A 191 -14.68 -5.78 -4.97
C ARG A 191 -14.69 -4.54 -4.07
N VAL A 192 -15.27 -4.67 -2.87
CA VAL A 192 -15.28 -3.62 -1.85
C VAL A 192 -13.86 -3.22 -1.45
N VAL A 193 -13.01 -4.20 -1.13
CA VAL A 193 -11.62 -3.97 -0.72
C VAL A 193 -10.78 -3.45 -1.89
N SER A 194 -10.95 -3.97 -3.10
CA SER A 194 -10.27 -3.44 -4.30
C SER A 194 -10.56 -1.95 -4.49
N VAL A 195 -11.84 -1.57 -4.43
CA VAL A 195 -12.28 -0.17 -4.57
C VAL A 195 -11.79 0.70 -3.41
N LEU A 196 -11.93 0.27 -2.16
CA LEU A 196 -11.35 0.98 -1.00
C LEU A 196 -9.83 1.18 -1.14
N SER A 197 -9.10 0.21 -1.67
CA SER A 197 -7.64 0.29 -1.87
C SER A 197 -7.18 1.32 -2.92
N GLN A 198 -8.11 2.00 -3.59
CA GLN A 198 -7.84 3.12 -4.49
C GLN A 198 -7.73 4.46 -3.74
N TRP A 199 -8.10 4.50 -2.46
CA TRP A 199 -7.95 5.68 -1.59
C TRP A 199 -7.13 5.31 -0.34
N PRO A 200 -5.79 5.43 -0.38
CA PRO A 200 -4.92 5.04 0.75
C PRO A 200 -5.18 5.79 2.05
N SER A 201 -5.85 6.94 2.00
CA SER A 201 -6.26 7.75 3.16
C SER A 201 -7.58 7.30 3.82
N VAL A 202 -8.35 6.39 3.21
CA VAL A 202 -9.57 5.84 3.80
C VAL A 202 -9.19 4.71 4.74
N ALA A 203 -8.98 5.06 6.01
CA ALA A 203 -8.92 4.08 7.08
C ALA A 203 -10.31 3.43 7.26
N TYR A 204 -10.35 2.11 7.44
CA TYR A 204 -11.58 1.41 7.74
C TYR A 204 -11.37 0.26 8.73
N ASP A 205 -12.43 -0.03 9.48
CA ASP A 205 -12.56 -1.22 10.32
C ASP A 205 -13.74 -2.07 9.88
N ILE A 206 -13.57 -3.39 9.98
CA ILE A 206 -14.60 -4.36 9.57
C ILE A 206 -15.24 -4.94 10.83
N TRP A 207 -16.55 -4.76 10.95
CA TRP A 207 -17.37 -5.28 12.03
C TRP A 207 -18.29 -6.38 11.51
N VAL A 208 -18.51 -7.41 12.33
CA VAL A 208 -19.39 -8.55 12.03
C VAL A 208 -20.34 -8.76 13.22
N PRO A 209 -21.66 -8.88 13.00
CA PRO A 209 -22.58 -9.33 14.02
C PRO A 209 -22.38 -10.83 14.27
N TRP A 210 -21.90 -11.19 15.47
CA TRP A 210 -21.63 -12.58 15.86
C TRP A 210 -22.54 -13.01 17.02
N THR A 211 -22.85 -14.31 17.08
CA THR A 211 -23.61 -14.90 18.20
C THR A 211 -22.63 -15.57 19.15
N LEU A 212 -22.60 -15.13 20.41
CA LEU A 212 -21.81 -15.76 21.47
C LEU A 212 -22.39 -17.12 21.87
N ARG A 213 -21.61 -17.95 22.55
CA ARG A 213 -22.07 -19.24 23.11
C ARG A 213 -23.25 -19.10 24.09
N SER A 214 -23.44 -17.90 24.66
CA SER A 214 -24.62 -17.54 25.47
C SER A 214 -25.92 -17.35 24.67
N GLY A 215 -25.86 -17.38 23.33
CA GLY A 215 -26.95 -17.00 22.44
C GLY A 215 -27.09 -15.47 22.23
N GLU A 216 -26.29 -14.66 22.92
CA GLU A 216 -26.29 -13.21 22.78
C GLU A 216 -25.67 -12.78 21.45
N LYS A 217 -26.34 -11.90 20.70
CA LYS A 217 -25.80 -11.30 19.46
C LYS A 217 -25.12 -9.98 19.76
N ARG A 218 -23.85 -9.84 19.36
CA ARG A 218 -23.04 -8.63 19.53
C ARG A 218 -22.24 -8.34 18.27
N LEU A 219 -21.90 -7.06 18.06
CA LEU A 219 -20.94 -6.65 17.03
C LEU A 219 -19.52 -6.80 17.55
N PHE A 220 -18.64 -7.37 16.72
CA PHE A 220 -17.21 -7.50 17.00
C PHE A 220 -16.40 -6.96 15.81
N SER A 221 -15.28 -6.31 16.09
CA SER A 221 -14.28 -6.05 15.05
C SER A 221 -13.66 -7.38 14.62
N VAL A 222 -13.43 -7.55 13.32
CA VAL A 222 -12.72 -8.72 12.79
C VAL A 222 -11.32 -8.82 13.41
N LYS A 223 -10.66 -7.68 13.69
CA LYS A 223 -9.36 -7.65 14.40
C LYS A 223 -9.45 -8.29 15.79
N ASP A 224 -10.52 -8.02 16.53
CA ASP A 224 -10.75 -8.56 17.88
C ASP A 224 -11.06 -10.06 17.84
N LEU A 225 -11.90 -10.51 16.89
CA LEU A 225 -12.16 -11.95 16.69
C LEU A 225 -10.86 -12.73 16.39
N TRP A 226 -9.94 -12.15 15.60
CA TRP A 226 -8.61 -12.73 15.37
C TRP A 226 -7.66 -12.63 16.58
N ALA A 227 -7.84 -11.65 17.47
CA ALA A 227 -7.09 -11.56 18.73
C ALA A 227 -7.57 -12.61 19.73
N GLU A 228 -8.89 -12.77 19.91
CA GLU A 228 -9.50 -13.77 20.79
C GLU A 228 -9.20 -15.20 20.33
N ARG A 229 -9.23 -15.46 19.01
CA ARG A 229 -8.76 -16.72 18.43
C ARG A 229 -7.30 -17.02 18.79
N ARG A 230 -6.40 -16.03 18.68
CA ARG A 230 -4.97 -16.20 19.04
C ARG A 230 -4.74 -16.39 20.54
N ARG A 231 -5.65 -15.89 21.39
CA ARG A 231 -5.65 -16.08 22.84
C ARG A 231 -6.25 -17.43 23.28
N GLY A 232 -6.89 -18.17 22.36
CA GLY A 232 -7.58 -19.42 22.67
C GLY A 232 -8.81 -19.25 23.57
N ASN A 233 -9.44 -18.06 23.57
CA ASN A 233 -10.44 -17.71 24.55
C ASN A 233 -11.82 -18.34 24.24
N GLU A 234 -12.42 -19.04 25.20
CA GLU A 234 -13.61 -19.89 24.99
C GLU A 234 -14.95 -19.15 24.88
N THR A 235 -14.97 -17.83 25.05
CA THR A 235 -16.18 -17.00 25.10
C THR A 235 -16.84 -16.84 23.73
N VAL A 236 -16.04 -16.74 22.68
CA VAL A 236 -16.47 -16.74 21.28
C VAL A 236 -16.47 -18.19 20.78
N ASP A 237 -17.44 -18.58 19.96
CA ASP A 237 -17.35 -19.85 19.24
C ASP A 237 -16.35 -19.75 18.08
N VAL A 238 -15.06 -19.79 18.44
CA VAL A 238 -13.93 -19.69 17.52
C VAL A 238 -13.92 -20.85 16.53
N ALA A 239 -14.51 -22.01 16.85
CA ALA A 239 -14.64 -23.13 15.92
C ALA A 239 -15.63 -22.79 14.80
N ALA A 240 -16.83 -22.32 15.13
CA ALA A 240 -17.82 -21.88 14.14
C ALA A 240 -17.30 -20.70 13.28
N PHE A 241 -16.57 -19.75 13.89
CA PHE A 241 -15.91 -18.67 13.14
C PHE A 241 -14.81 -19.21 12.22
N SER A 242 -14.01 -20.16 12.68
CA SER A 242 -12.94 -20.79 11.90
C SER A 242 -13.46 -21.76 10.84
N GLU A 243 -14.69 -22.26 10.94
CA GLU A 243 -15.32 -23.06 9.90
C GLU A 243 -15.91 -22.13 8.82
N ALA A 244 -16.67 -21.11 9.23
CA ALA A 244 -17.18 -20.07 8.32
C ALA A 244 -16.06 -19.37 7.52
N TRP A 245 -14.90 -19.14 8.15
CA TRP A 245 -13.75 -18.49 7.52
C TRP A 245 -12.71 -19.47 6.95
N GLY A 246 -12.55 -20.68 7.52
CA GLY A 246 -11.51 -21.66 7.16
C GLY A 246 -11.89 -22.59 6.00
N VAL A 247 -13.17 -22.65 5.62
CA VAL A 247 -13.61 -23.20 4.33
C VAL A 247 -12.94 -22.48 3.13
N LEU A 248 -12.33 -21.30 3.35
CA LEU A 248 -11.55 -20.55 2.37
C LEU A 248 -10.04 -20.88 2.37
N THR A 249 -9.51 -21.59 3.37
CA THR A 249 -8.09 -22.00 3.40
C THR A 249 -7.85 -23.45 3.00
N SER A 250 -8.86 -24.33 3.07
CA SER A 250 -8.72 -25.77 2.77
C SER A 250 -9.06 -26.18 1.33
N THR A 251 -9.45 -25.24 0.46
CA THR A 251 -9.71 -25.51 -0.97
C THR A 251 -8.50 -25.30 -1.89
N SER A 252 -7.33 -25.01 -1.32
CA SER A 252 -6.02 -25.14 -1.95
C SER A 252 -4.98 -25.55 -0.90
N VAL A 253 -4.26 -26.65 -1.15
CA VAL A 253 -3.17 -27.19 -0.29
C VAL A 253 -3.61 -27.88 1.01
N GLU A 254 -4.44 -28.93 0.91
CA GLU A 254 -4.37 -30.09 1.82
C GLU A 254 -4.42 -31.40 1.03
N ALA A 255 -3.27 -31.76 0.45
CA ALA A 255 -2.91 -33.14 0.16
C ALA A 255 -1.49 -33.36 0.73
N GLU A 256 -1.27 -34.50 1.39
CA GLU A 256 -0.01 -34.92 2.02
C GLU A 256 0.45 -34.16 3.29
N ALA A 257 -0.14 -34.52 4.44
CA ALA A 257 0.59 -34.63 5.71
C ALA A 257 -0.16 -35.48 6.76
N SER A 258 -0.09 -36.82 6.65
CA SER A 258 -0.47 -37.70 7.78
C SER A 258 0.68 -37.77 8.81
N PRO A 259 0.44 -37.57 10.11
CA PRO A 259 1.50 -37.62 11.12
C PRO A 259 1.87 -39.06 11.51
N LEU A 260 3.16 -39.36 11.49
CA LEU A 260 3.72 -40.62 12.01
C LEU A 260 3.98 -40.55 13.52
N SER A 261 3.26 -41.38 14.28
CA SER A 261 3.75 -42.35 15.30
C SER A 261 2.60 -42.63 16.29
N SER A 262 2.31 -43.86 16.72
CA SER A 262 3.23 -44.81 17.34
C SER A 262 2.65 -46.24 17.49
N GLY A 263 3.47 -47.27 17.25
CA GLY A 263 3.54 -48.46 18.12
C GLY A 263 2.70 -49.72 17.83
N ARG A 264 3.39 -50.77 17.33
CA ARG A 264 3.15 -52.23 17.54
C ARG A 264 1.83 -52.82 16.96
N SER A 265 1.74 -54.06 16.46
CA SER A 265 2.72 -55.15 16.27
C SER A 265 2.13 -56.27 15.38
N HIS A 266 2.99 -57.03 14.67
CA HIS A 266 2.78 -58.42 14.18
C HIS A 266 1.46 -58.82 13.49
N HIS A 267 1.51 -59.07 12.18
CA HIS A 267 1.50 -60.42 11.53
C HIS A 267 1.00 -60.33 10.06
N ASP A 268 1.64 -61.10 9.16
CA ASP A 268 1.03 -61.99 8.13
C ASP A 268 0.06 -61.38 7.08
N LEU A 269 0.14 -61.61 5.75
CA LEU A 269 0.89 -62.54 4.87
C LEU A 269 1.09 -61.91 3.45
N GLU A 270 1.89 -62.59 2.59
CA GLU A 270 1.67 -62.96 1.16
C GLU A 270 0.68 -62.14 0.27
N ASP A 271 0.81 -61.99 -1.06
CA ASP A 271 1.88 -62.25 -2.05
C ASP A 271 1.48 -61.55 -3.39
N GLU A 272 2.34 -61.68 -4.42
CA GLU A 272 2.05 -61.65 -5.88
C GLU A 272 2.63 -60.51 -6.76
N GLU A 273 3.69 -60.91 -7.48
CA GLU A 273 3.86 -60.84 -8.95
C GLU A 273 3.94 -59.48 -9.71
N VAL A 274 5.18 -58.99 -9.74
CA VAL A 274 5.96 -58.57 -10.95
C VAL A 274 5.57 -59.40 -12.20
N PRO A 275 5.43 -58.88 -13.46
CA PRO A 275 6.64 -58.62 -14.27
C PRO A 275 6.67 -57.68 -15.51
N LEU A 276 7.79 -56.93 -15.61
CA LEU A 276 8.76 -56.78 -16.73
C LEU A 276 8.44 -56.17 -18.13
N ALA A 277 9.53 -55.59 -18.67
CA ALA A 277 9.96 -55.55 -20.10
C ALA A 277 9.26 -54.54 -21.06
N HIS A 278 9.90 -53.96 -22.09
CA HIS A 278 11.33 -53.85 -22.51
C HIS A 278 11.46 -52.77 -23.64
N LEU A 279 12.70 -52.63 -24.20
CA LEU A 279 13.11 -52.01 -25.49
C LEU A 279 13.85 -50.65 -25.34
N LEU A 280 15.19 -50.62 -25.30
CA LEU A 280 16.21 -50.74 -26.38
C LEU A 280 16.46 -49.44 -27.19
N GLY A 281 17.71 -48.95 -27.19
CA GLY A 281 18.25 -47.93 -28.14
C GLY A 281 18.88 -48.60 -29.39
N PRO A 282 20.03 -48.15 -29.95
CA PRO A 282 20.82 -46.90 -29.75
C PRO A 282 21.41 -46.28 -31.07
N ALA A 283 22.43 -45.40 -30.95
CA ALA A 283 23.50 -45.10 -31.95
C ALA A 283 23.15 -44.12 -33.14
N THR A 284 24.05 -43.37 -33.85
CA THR A 284 25.50 -42.99 -33.70
C THR A 284 25.98 -41.93 -34.74
N LEU A 285 27.10 -41.22 -34.42
CA LEU A 285 28.24 -40.77 -35.30
C LEU A 285 28.22 -39.51 -36.22
N LYS A 286 29.30 -38.70 -36.07
CA LYS A 286 30.10 -37.91 -37.08
C LYS A 286 29.41 -36.70 -37.77
N THR A 287 30.03 -35.57 -38.13
CA THR A 287 31.43 -34.99 -38.10
C THR A 287 31.29 -33.43 -38.15
N LYS A 288 32.29 -32.51 -38.20
CA LYS A 288 33.76 -32.51 -38.46
C LYS A 288 34.44 -31.28 -37.79
N GLU A 289 35.73 -31.06 -38.01
CA GLU A 289 36.55 -29.91 -37.54
C GLU A 289 36.67 -28.78 -38.58
N VAL A 290 37.01 -27.55 -38.13
CA VAL A 290 38.17 -26.75 -38.62
C VAL A 290 38.75 -25.92 -37.47
N VAL A 291 40.08 -25.94 -37.31
CA VAL A 291 40.88 -25.04 -36.44
C VAL A 291 42.09 -24.55 -37.25
N PRO A 292 42.53 -23.29 -37.07
CA PRO A 292 43.95 -23.03 -36.76
C PRO A 292 44.09 -21.94 -35.66
N GLN A 293 44.67 -22.24 -34.49
CA GLN A 293 46.12 -22.30 -34.19
C GLN A 293 46.92 -20.99 -34.38
N ARG A 294 47.38 -20.40 -33.25
CA ARG A 294 48.78 -20.33 -32.76
C ARG A 294 48.79 -19.62 -31.38
N ARG A 295 49.42 -20.19 -30.32
CA ARG A 295 50.83 -20.02 -29.88
C ARG A 295 51.26 -18.54 -29.73
N ALA A 296 51.91 -18.06 -28.67
CA ALA A 296 52.30 -18.61 -27.34
C ALA A 296 52.56 -17.38 -26.40
N SER A 297 53.13 -17.40 -25.18
CA SER A 297 53.79 -18.40 -24.31
C SER A 297 53.80 -17.87 -22.84
N LEU A 298 54.29 -18.65 -21.86
CA LEU A 298 54.63 -18.17 -20.51
C LEU A 298 55.95 -17.38 -20.48
N THR A 299 56.10 -16.49 -19.51
CA THR A 299 57.30 -16.36 -18.63
C THR A 299 56.90 -15.69 -17.30
N ASP A 300 57.30 -16.29 -16.18
CA ASP A 300 57.39 -15.62 -14.88
C ASP A 300 58.47 -14.54 -14.89
N GLU A 301 58.34 -13.50 -14.04
CA GLU A 301 59.44 -13.01 -13.19
C GLU A 301 58.91 -12.01 -12.14
N ALA A 302 59.30 -12.21 -10.89
CA ALA A 302 59.17 -11.24 -9.79
C ALA A 302 60.47 -11.32 -8.96
N PRO A 303 61.16 -10.18 -8.78
CA PRO A 303 61.52 -9.67 -7.45
C PRO A 303 61.49 -8.12 -7.39
N ASP A 304 61.74 -7.39 -6.29
CA ASP A 304 61.51 -7.56 -4.84
C ASP A 304 61.84 -6.19 -4.17
N GLU A 305 61.40 -5.96 -2.93
CA GLU A 305 61.77 -4.89 -1.95
C GLU A 305 61.71 -3.38 -2.31
N GLY A 306 61.28 -2.56 -1.32
CA GLY A 306 61.46 -1.10 -1.35
C GLY A 306 60.54 -0.29 -0.42
N GLU A 307 60.90 -0.12 0.86
CA GLU A 307 60.19 0.75 1.81
C GLU A 307 60.35 2.26 1.47
N SER A 308 59.30 3.06 1.70
CA SER A 308 59.42 4.50 1.97
C SER A 308 58.19 5.04 2.74
N ILE A 309 58.40 6.04 3.59
CA ILE A 309 57.47 6.49 4.63
C ILE A 309 56.98 7.93 4.36
N ALA A 310 55.65 8.12 4.37
CA ALA A 310 54.91 9.39 4.60
C ALA A 310 55.05 10.50 3.52
N PRO A 311 54.12 11.49 3.45
CA PRO A 311 53.08 11.84 4.44
C PRO A 311 51.62 11.89 3.92
N ARG A 312 50.72 12.19 4.87
CA ARG A 312 49.32 12.59 4.68
C ARG A 312 49.15 13.67 3.60
N ASP A 313 48.08 13.54 2.83
CA ASP A 313 47.19 14.67 2.53
C ASP A 313 45.77 14.27 2.92
N GLU A 314 45.10 15.13 3.69
CA GLU A 314 43.73 14.92 4.18
C GLU A 314 42.74 15.67 3.26
N GLU A 315 42.36 15.07 2.13
CA GLU A 315 41.16 15.51 1.39
C GLU A 315 39.96 14.67 1.82
N GLY A 316 39.10 15.28 2.64
CA GLY A 316 37.88 14.65 3.14
C GLY A 316 36.82 14.52 2.05
N THR A 317 36.72 13.34 1.43
CA THR A 317 35.52 12.91 0.72
C THR A 317 34.46 12.49 1.72
N VAL A 318 33.46 13.35 1.92
CA VAL A 318 32.23 13.03 2.66
C VAL A 318 31.54 11.84 1.98
N PRO A 319 31.14 10.78 2.71
CA PRO A 319 30.57 9.59 2.09
C PRO A 319 29.17 9.87 1.54
N VAL A 320 29.01 9.71 0.22
CA VAL A 320 27.77 9.88 -0.59
C VAL A 320 26.77 8.73 -0.33
N GLY A 321 26.67 8.26 0.91
CA GLY A 321 26.00 6.99 1.26
C GLY A 321 24.55 7.12 1.74
N ILE A 322 24.13 8.26 2.28
CA ILE A 322 22.87 8.38 3.02
C ILE A 322 21.77 9.04 2.19
N GLU A 323 22.04 10.18 1.54
CA GLU A 323 21.06 10.81 0.63
C GLU A 323 20.70 9.89 -0.54
N ALA A 324 21.71 9.28 -1.18
CA ALA A 324 21.49 8.31 -2.25
C ALA A 324 20.73 7.05 -1.81
N ALA A 325 20.77 6.68 -0.51
CA ALA A 325 19.99 5.56 0.03
C ALA A 325 18.56 5.97 0.39
N LEU A 326 18.35 7.20 0.88
CA LEU A 326 17.02 7.76 1.17
C LEU A 326 16.22 8.05 -0.11
N GLU A 327 16.86 8.66 -1.11
CA GLU A 327 16.29 8.89 -2.45
C GLU A 327 15.95 7.55 -3.13
N GLN A 328 16.78 6.52 -2.93
CA GLN A 328 16.45 5.14 -3.36
C GLN A 328 15.32 4.48 -2.57
N ALA A 329 15.12 4.82 -1.30
CA ALA A 329 14.03 4.26 -0.48
C ALA A 329 12.66 4.86 -0.85
N GLU A 330 12.62 6.13 -1.28
CA GLU A 330 11.42 6.71 -1.91
C GLU A 330 11.14 6.06 -3.27
N ILE A 331 12.16 5.84 -4.10
CA ILE A 331 12.02 5.09 -5.37
C ILE A 331 11.44 3.68 -5.13
N VAL A 332 11.83 2.97 -4.06
CA VAL A 332 11.26 1.65 -3.73
C VAL A 332 9.78 1.74 -3.30
N LEU A 333 9.35 2.83 -2.64
CA LEU A 333 7.95 3.05 -2.31
C LEU A 333 7.11 3.41 -3.55
N ASP A 334 7.61 4.31 -4.40
CA ASP A 334 6.97 4.67 -5.68
C ASP A 334 6.85 3.46 -6.60
N ILE A 335 7.90 2.62 -6.67
CA ILE A 335 7.89 1.36 -7.43
C ILE A 335 6.93 0.33 -6.80
N ALA A 336 6.84 0.25 -5.47
CA ALA A 336 5.88 -0.63 -4.81
C ALA A 336 4.43 -0.19 -5.06
N ASP A 337 4.15 1.12 -5.02
CA ASP A 337 2.82 1.67 -5.29
C ASP A 337 2.50 1.64 -6.81
N LEU A 338 3.48 1.81 -7.72
CA LEU A 338 3.33 1.53 -9.16
C LEU A 338 3.03 0.06 -9.42
N GLY A 339 3.80 -0.84 -8.83
CA GLY A 339 3.66 -2.29 -8.99
C GLY A 339 2.34 -2.81 -8.41
N LEU A 340 1.88 -2.25 -7.28
CA LEU A 340 0.52 -2.45 -6.77
C LEU A 340 -0.52 -1.91 -7.76
N GLY A 341 -0.26 -0.79 -8.43
CA GLY A 341 -1.09 -0.23 -9.49
C GLY A 341 -1.22 -1.14 -10.71
N THR A 342 -0.11 -1.51 -11.36
CA THR A 342 -0.10 -2.31 -12.59
C THR A 342 -0.54 -3.75 -12.34
N SER A 343 -0.23 -4.32 -11.18
CA SER A 343 -0.78 -5.60 -10.70
C SER A 343 -2.31 -5.54 -10.56
N LYS A 344 -2.87 -4.49 -9.91
CA LYS A 344 -4.33 -4.28 -9.82
C LYS A 344 -4.96 -4.10 -11.21
N THR A 345 -4.32 -3.36 -12.12
CA THR A 345 -4.81 -3.16 -13.49
C THR A 345 -4.86 -4.47 -14.28
N LYS A 346 -3.81 -5.30 -14.23
CA LYS A 346 -3.82 -6.62 -14.90
C LYS A 346 -4.81 -7.60 -14.25
N PHE A 347 -5.00 -7.58 -12.93
CA PHE A 347 -5.97 -8.46 -12.24
C PHE A 347 -7.45 -8.18 -12.63
N VAL A 348 -7.75 -6.98 -13.15
CA VAL A 348 -9.10 -6.58 -13.61
C VAL A 348 -9.37 -6.96 -15.07
N ILE A 349 -8.34 -7.23 -15.88
CA ILE A 349 -8.49 -7.56 -17.30
C ILE A 349 -8.59 -9.08 -17.48
N ALA A 350 -9.67 -9.54 -18.10
CA ALA A 350 -10.02 -10.96 -18.30
C ALA A 350 -9.12 -11.75 -19.30
N THR A 351 -7.85 -11.35 -19.46
CA THR A 351 -6.89 -11.92 -20.43
C THR A 351 -5.57 -12.36 -19.80
N VAL A 352 -5.46 -12.34 -18.46
CA VAL A 352 -4.24 -12.77 -17.74
C VAL A 352 -4.31 -14.25 -17.43
N THR A 353 -3.20 -14.97 -17.62
CA THR A 353 -3.15 -16.42 -17.33
C THR A 353 -3.11 -16.71 -15.82
N PRO A 354 -3.53 -17.92 -15.39
CA PRO A 354 -3.53 -18.29 -13.97
C PRO A 354 -2.18 -18.10 -13.28
N THR A 355 -1.07 -18.45 -13.92
CA THR A 355 0.27 -18.34 -13.33
C THR A 355 0.68 -16.88 -13.15
N VAL A 356 0.40 -16.00 -14.12
CA VAL A 356 0.69 -14.57 -14.00
C VAL A 356 -0.18 -13.91 -12.93
N ALA A 357 -1.45 -14.32 -12.80
CA ALA A 357 -2.33 -13.85 -11.73
C ALA A 357 -1.80 -14.25 -10.33
N VAL A 358 -1.32 -15.49 -10.16
CA VAL A 358 -0.70 -15.97 -8.91
C VAL A 358 0.64 -15.26 -8.64
N MET A 359 1.48 -15.04 -9.65
CA MET A 359 2.72 -14.25 -9.51
C MET A 359 2.41 -12.82 -9.05
N CYS A 360 1.42 -12.17 -9.66
CA CYS A 360 0.96 -10.84 -9.27
C CYS A 360 0.46 -10.82 -7.82
N GLN A 361 -0.33 -11.80 -7.39
CA GLN A 361 -0.82 -11.89 -6.02
C GLN A 361 0.33 -12.09 -5.01
N LEU A 362 1.28 -12.98 -5.30
CA LEU A 362 2.45 -13.19 -4.45
C LEU A 362 3.32 -11.93 -4.38
N ALA A 363 3.55 -11.25 -5.50
CA ALA A 363 4.27 -9.99 -5.55
C ALA A 363 3.60 -8.90 -4.69
N GLN A 364 2.26 -8.76 -4.76
CA GLN A 364 1.53 -7.85 -3.87
C GLN A 364 1.73 -8.19 -2.39
N CYS A 365 1.67 -9.48 -2.03
CA CYS A 365 1.89 -9.88 -0.64
C CYS A 365 3.33 -9.61 -0.18
N ILE A 366 4.34 -9.88 -1.02
CA ILE A 366 5.74 -9.59 -0.71
C ILE A 366 5.97 -8.09 -0.58
N LEU A 367 5.43 -7.26 -1.48
CA LEU A 367 5.52 -5.80 -1.37
C LEU A 367 4.82 -5.27 -0.10
N GLY A 368 3.72 -5.90 0.33
CA GLY A 368 3.09 -5.61 1.62
C GLY A 368 3.96 -5.98 2.83
N ASP A 369 4.63 -7.14 2.77
CA ASP A 369 5.59 -7.57 3.79
C ASP A 369 6.84 -6.65 3.80
N VAL A 370 7.38 -6.25 2.63
CA VAL A 370 8.48 -5.28 2.48
C VAL A 370 8.06 -3.91 3.05
N ARG A 371 6.87 -3.41 2.74
CA ARG A 371 6.39 -2.11 3.23
C ARG A 371 6.32 -2.03 4.76
N SER A 372 6.09 -3.15 5.44
CA SER A 372 6.06 -3.22 6.91
C SER A 372 7.42 -3.53 7.56
N LEU A 373 8.40 -4.02 6.80
CA LEU A 373 9.70 -4.49 7.29
C LEU A 373 10.91 -3.77 6.69
N LYS A 374 10.72 -2.83 5.76
CA LYS A 374 11.80 -2.12 5.05
C LYS A 374 12.79 -1.40 5.98
N ASP A 375 12.31 -0.96 7.14
CA ASP A 375 13.11 -0.25 8.14
C ASP A 375 13.85 -1.22 9.09
N ASN A 376 13.83 -2.55 8.83
CA ASN A 376 14.53 -3.55 9.64
C ASN A 376 15.93 -3.90 9.11
N ALA A 377 16.15 -3.89 7.79
CA ALA A 377 17.45 -4.16 7.14
C ALA A 377 17.44 -3.80 5.64
N ASP A 378 18.59 -3.41 5.08
CA ASP A 378 18.74 -3.12 3.64
C ASP A 378 18.35 -4.31 2.74
N ASP A 379 18.60 -5.55 3.19
CA ASP A 379 18.19 -6.79 2.51
C ASP A 379 16.68 -6.83 2.19
N VAL A 380 15.83 -6.16 2.99
CA VAL A 380 14.38 -6.08 2.77
C VAL A 380 14.03 -5.08 1.66
N ALA A 381 14.74 -3.96 1.58
CA ALA A 381 14.59 -3.00 0.49
C ALA A 381 15.05 -3.59 -0.85
N GLU A 382 16.16 -4.33 -0.85
CA GLU A 382 16.63 -5.09 -2.03
C GLU A 382 15.66 -6.17 -2.48
N ALA A 383 15.01 -6.86 -1.52
CA ALA A 383 13.95 -7.78 -1.83
C ALA A 383 12.74 -7.08 -2.50
N GLY A 384 12.40 -5.87 -2.06
CA GLY A 384 11.42 -5.01 -2.73
C GLY A 384 11.80 -4.71 -4.19
N ARG A 385 13.05 -4.31 -4.43
CA ARG A 385 13.59 -4.08 -5.80
C ARG A 385 13.47 -5.32 -6.68
N LYS A 386 13.81 -6.53 -6.18
CA LYS A 386 13.66 -7.77 -6.95
C LYS A 386 12.19 -8.06 -7.36
N ILE A 387 11.22 -7.74 -6.51
CA ILE A 387 9.80 -7.95 -6.85
C ILE A 387 9.30 -6.92 -7.88
N ALA A 388 9.88 -5.72 -7.91
CA ALA A 388 9.65 -4.78 -9.01
C ALA A 388 10.09 -5.35 -10.35
N ASP A 389 11.32 -5.89 -10.44
CA ASP A 389 11.85 -6.51 -11.67
C ASP A 389 10.89 -7.59 -12.20
N VAL A 390 10.29 -8.39 -11.30
CA VAL A 390 9.32 -9.46 -11.61
C VAL A 390 8.01 -8.89 -12.15
N LEU A 391 7.51 -7.80 -11.56
CA LEU A 391 6.27 -7.15 -12.00
C LEU A 391 6.43 -6.43 -13.33
N GLU A 392 7.55 -5.73 -13.54
CA GLU A 392 7.86 -5.07 -14.82
C GLU A 392 8.00 -6.10 -15.95
N PHE A 393 8.65 -7.24 -15.68
CA PHE A 393 8.71 -8.37 -16.60
C PHE A 393 7.33 -8.95 -16.93
N ALA A 394 6.48 -9.14 -15.92
CA ALA A 394 5.09 -9.58 -16.10
C ALA A 394 4.23 -8.53 -16.84
N GLU A 395 4.55 -7.24 -16.71
CA GLU A 395 3.91 -6.15 -17.43
C GLU A 395 4.27 -6.14 -18.91
N ALA A 396 5.56 -6.27 -19.24
CA ALA A 396 6.09 -6.25 -20.60
C ALA A 396 5.50 -7.36 -21.50
N MET A 397 5.11 -8.51 -20.93
CA MET A 397 4.46 -9.61 -21.68
C MET A 397 2.99 -9.31 -22.04
N ASN A 398 2.63 -9.60 -23.29
CA ASN A 398 1.26 -9.59 -23.81
C ASN A 398 0.51 -10.91 -23.53
N ALA A 399 -0.82 -10.92 -23.72
CA ALA A 399 -1.67 -12.07 -23.35
C ALA A 399 -1.35 -13.36 -24.13
N GLU A 400 -0.93 -13.27 -25.40
CA GLU A 400 -0.57 -14.44 -26.21
C GLU A 400 0.76 -15.04 -25.73
N GLN A 401 1.73 -14.21 -25.38
CA GLN A 401 3.00 -14.63 -24.78
C GLN A 401 2.80 -15.28 -23.41
N GLN A 402 1.93 -14.70 -22.56
CA GLN A 402 1.58 -15.27 -21.25
C GLN A 402 0.98 -16.67 -21.43
N ALA A 403 0.04 -16.84 -22.37
CA ALA A 403 -0.56 -18.14 -22.68
C ALA A 403 0.45 -19.16 -23.25
N TYR A 404 1.39 -18.70 -24.10
CA TYR A 404 2.42 -19.56 -24.68
C TYR A 404 3.46 -20.05 -23.66
N LEU A 405 3.75 -19.26 -22.63
CA LEU A 405 4.84 -19.51 -21.67
C LEU A 405 4.39 -20.05 -20.31
N GLU A 406 3.09 -20.31 -20.15
CA GLU A 406 2.47 -20.72 -18.88
C GLU A 406 3.22 -21.88 -18.19
N GLU A 407 3.60 -22.91 -18.95
CA GLU A 407 4.37 -24.06 -18.44
C GLU A 407 5.78 -23.67 -17.95
N LYS A 408 6.45 -22.73 -18.64
CA LYS A 408 7.78 -22.24 -18.21
C LYS A 408 7.68 -21.30 -17.00
N MET A 409 6.61 -20.51 -16.92
CA MET A 409 6.34 -19.63 -15.79
C MET A 409 5.93 -20.39 -14.52
N ALA A 410 5.44 -21.63 -14.62
CA ALA A 410 4.91 -22.41 -13.49
C ALA A 410 5.88 -22.59 -12.30
N SER A 411 7.19 -22.43 -12.50
CA SER A 411 8.20 -22.44 -11.43
C SER A 411 8.28 -21.14 -10.62
N LEU A 412 7.92 -19.99 -11.21
CA LEU A 412 8.04 -18.66 -10.59
C LEU A 412 7.18 -18.49 -9.32
N PRO A 413 5.89 -18.89 -9.28
CA PRO A 413 5.11 -18.85 -8.04
C PRO A 413 5.77 -19.56 -6.85
N LYS A 414 6.40 -20.71 -7.08
CA LYS A 414 7.09 -21.47 -6.02
C LYS A 414 8.33 -20.74 -5.51
N LEU A 415 9.11 -20.12 -6.42
CA LEU A 415 10.26 -19.31 -6.07
C LEU A 415 9.84 -18.05 -5.30
N LEU A 416 8.79 -17.36 -5.74
CA LEU A 416 8.23 -16.18 -5.09
C LEU A 416 7.66 -16.49 -3.70
N GLY A 417 6.97 -17.62 -3.51
CA GLY A 417 6.50 -18.04 -2.18
C GLY A 417 7.65 -18.36 -1.21
N GLY A 418 8.74 -18.94 -1.71
CA GLY A 418 9.98 -19.09 -0.95
C GLY A 418 10.63 -17.75 -0.60
N PHE A 419 10.64 -16.81 -1.55
CA PHE A 419 11.19 -15.47 -1.38
C PHE A 419 10.42 -14.67 -0.33
N GLN A 420 9.08 -14.71 -0.39
CA GLN A 420 8.18 -14.17 0.62
C GLN A 420 8.48 -14.71 2.02
N SER A 421 8.69 -16.02 2.13
CA SER A 421 8.98 -16.68 3.41
C SER A 421 10.31 -16.22 4.01
N CYS A 422 11.26 -15.78 3.17
CA CYS A 422 12.51 -15.17 3.61
C CYS A 422 12.34 -13.70 4.02
N VAL A 423 11.55 -12.91 3.27
CA VAL A 423 11.22 -11.51 3.62
C VAL A 423 10.46 -11.44 4.95
N ARG A 424 9.45 -12.28 5.15
CA ARG A 424 8.67 -12.33 6.40
C ARG A 424 9.50 -12.67 7.64
N ALA A 425 10.63 -13.34 7.46
CA ALA A 425 11.48 -13.72 8.58
C ALA A 425 12.07 -12.51 9.30
N PHE A 426 12.30 -11.39 8.61
CA PHE A 426 12.74 -10.12 9.22
C PHE A 426 11.71 -9.51 10.19
N GLY A 427 10.46 -10.01 10.20
CA GLY A 427 9.41 -9.62 11.15
C GLY A 427 9.19 -10.60 12.31
N GLU A 428 9.97 -11.68 12.39
CA GLU A 428 9.89 -12.60 13.53
C GLU A 428 10.61 -12.03 14.77
N GLN A 429 10.15 -12.36 15.97
CA GLN A 429 10.94 -12.09 17.19
C GLN A 429 12.26 -12.87 17.16
N ALA A 430 13.36 -12.23 17.54
CA ALA A 430 14.71 -12.79 17.53
C ALA A 430 15.13 -13.27 16.11
N TRP A 431 14.67 -12.59 15.06
CA TRP A 431 14.96 -12.93 13.67
C TRP A 431 16.46 -12.91 13.35
N LEU A 432 17.23 -12.00 13.96
CA LEU A 432 18.67 -11.85 13.75
C LEU A 432 19.43 -13.04 14.36
N ALA A 433 19.00 -13.53 15.52
CA ALA A 433 19.55 -14.75 16.12
C ALA A 433 19.16 -16.01 15.31
N LYS A 434 17.90 -16.11 14.88
CA LYS A 434 17.39 -17.23 14.06
C LYS A 434 18.01 -17.29 12.66
N ALA A 435 18.46 -16.16 12.15
CA ALA A 435 19.09 -15.98 10.85
C ALA A 435 20.19 -17.00 10.58
N TRP A 436 21.11 -17.13 11.54
CA TRP A 436 22.31 -17.95 11.46
C TRP A 436 21.96 -19.42 11.25
N GLY A 437 21.09 -19.97 12.10
CA GLY A 437 20.73 -21.39 12.07
C GLY A 437 19.79 -21.77 10.92
N THR A 438 18.89 -20.86 10.50
CA THR A 438 17.90 -21.16 9.45
C THR A 438 18.36 -20.83 8.04
N ARG A 439 19.49 -20.11 7.88
CA ARG A 439 20.07 -19.66 6.60
C ARG A 439 19.08 -18.96 5.65
N LYS A 440 18.00 -18.37 6.17
CA LYS A 440 16.93 -17.75 5.35
C LYS A 440 17.47 -16.63 4.44
N TYR A 441 18.45 -15.86 4.89
CA TYR A 441 18.99 -14.72 4.13
C TYR A 441 20.04 -15.12 3.08
N ALA A 442 20.88 -16.12 3.36
CA ALA A 442 21.66 -16.80 2.32
C ALA A 442 20.76 -17.48 1.27
N THR A 443 19.55 -17.91 1.69
CA THR A 443 18.52 -18.45 0.81
C THR A 443 17.80 -17.36 0.00
N LEU A 444 17.61 -16.15 0.53
CA LEU A 444 17.09 -14.98 -0.20
C LEU A 444 17.96 -14.66 -1.42
N ALA A 445 19.27 -14.53 -1.22
CA ALA A 445 20.24 -14.33 -2.31
C ALA A 445 20.30 -15.51 -3.31
N LYS A 446 19.98 -16.74 -2.89
CA LYS A 446 19.84 -17.88 -3.78
C LYS A 446 18.56 -17.81 -4.61
N LEU A 447 17.43 -17.52 -3.96
CA LEU A 447 16.12 -17.40 -4.61
C LEU A 447 16.10 -16.24 -5.60
N ASP A 448 16.74 -15.11 -5.30
CA ASP A 448 16.99 -14.01 -6.24
C ASP A 448 17.64 -14.51 -7.54
N ARG A 449 18.75 -15.26 -7.43
CA ARG A 449 19.45 -15.85 -8.58
C ARG A 449 18.57 -16.83 -9.35
N ASP A 450 17.79 -17.65 -8.66
CA ASP A 450 16.94 -18.66 -9.29
C ASP A 450 15.70 -18.02 -9.96
N ILE A 451 15.14 -16.94 -9.39
CA ILE A 451 14.10 -16.10 -10.02
C ILE A 451 14.67 -15.43 -11.26
N THR A 452 15.83 -14.77 -11.14
CA THR A 452 16.48 -14.05 -12.25
C THR A 452 16.78 -14.99 -13.41
N ARG A 453 17.29 -16.20 -13.15
CA ARG A 453 17.47 -17.27 -14.15
C ARG A 453 16.17 -17.71 -14.82
N ALA A 454 15.08 -17.84 -14.06
CA ALA A 454 13.79 -18.25 -14.61
C ALA A 454 13.23 -17.16 -15.54
N LEU A 455 13.30 -15.88 -15.15
CA LEU A 455 12.94 -14.75 -16.00
C LEU A 455 13.81 -14.68 -17.26
N ASP A 456 15.13 -14.89 -17.13
CA ASP A 456 16.05 -14.92 -18.28
C ASP A 456 15.76 -16.07 -19.26
N ALA A 457 15.43 -17.25 -18.75
CA ALA A 457 15.06 -18.39 -19.59
C ALA A 457 13.77 -18.11 -20.39
N ILE A 458 12.81 -17.39 -19.79
CA ILE A 458 11.58 -16.94 -20.46
C ILE A 458 11.92 -15.84 -21.49
N ARG A 459 12.77 -14.87 -21.13
CA ARG A 459 13.23 -13.78 -22.00
C ARG A 459 13.89 -14.29 -23.28
N LEU A 460 14.73 -15.31 -23.17
CA LEU A 460 15.42 -15.93 -24.30
C LEU A 460 14.47 -16.67 -25.26
N GLU A 461 13.35 -17.20 -24.76
CA GLU A 461 12.37 -17.93 -25.57
C GLU A 461 11.49 -17.02 -26.44
N ILE A 462 11.10 -15.85 -25.92
CA ILE A 462 10.24 -14.87 -26.63
C ILE A 462 10.97 -14.25 -27.84
N GLY A 463 12.30 -14.29 -27.83
CA GLY A 463 13.13 -13.63 -28.84
C GLY A 463 13.35 -12.15 -28.55
N ARG A 464 14.00 -11.45 -29.48
CA ARG A 464 14.41 -10.03 -29.32
C ARG A 464 13.24 -9.05 -29.51
N GLU A 465 12.19 -9.16 -28.70
CA GLU A 465 11.26 -8.04 -28.53
C GLU A 465 11.96 -6.90 -27.80
N GLU A 466 11.85 -5.69 -28.34
CA GLU A 466 12.60 -4.52 -27.90
C GLU A 466 12.37 -4.21 -26.41
N LYS A 467 11.12 -4.30 -25.93
CA LYS A 467 10.75 -4.04 -24.52
C LYS A 467 11.32 -5.04 -23.53
N LEU A 468 11.26 -6.34 -23.85
CA LEU A 468 11.81 -7.40 -22.99
C LEU A 468 13.33 -7.45 -23.05
N ALA A 469 13.93 -7.08 -24.20
CA ALA A 469 15.37 -6.96 -24.37
C ALA A 469 15.97 -5.78 -23.58
N THR A 470 15.22 -4.70 -23.36
CA THR A 470 15.65 -3.55 -22.53
C THR A 470 15.58 -3.80 -21.02
N LEU A 471 14.90 -4.84 -20.55
CA LEU A 471 14.83 -5.13 -19.11
C LEU A 471 16.17 -5.64 -18.57
N VAL A 472 16.65 -4.99 -17.51
CA VAL A 472 17.90 -5.33 -16.82
C VAL A 472 17.62 -6.30 -15.68
N LEU A 473 17.72 -7.60 -15.98
CA LEU A 473 17.54 -8.69 -15.02
C LEU A 473 18.83 -8.93 -14.22
N GLU A 474 19.12 -8.06 -13.27
CA GLU A 474 20.31 -8.17 -12.40
C GLU A 474 20.01 -8.90 -11.08
N THR A 475 20.97 -9.70 -10.61
CA THR A 475 20.86 -10.35 -9.30
C THR A 475 21.27 -9.39 -8.18
N ARG A 476 20.38 -9.12 -7.22
CA ARG A 476 20.66 -8.13 -6.15
C ARG A 476 21.68 -8.68 -5.15
N GLN A 477 22.39 -7.77 -4.47
CA GLN A 477 23.23 -8.12 -3.33
C GLN A 477 22.43 -7.96 -2.04
N TYR A 478 22.75 -8.78 -1.03
CA TYR A 478 22.05 -8.86 0.24
C TYR A 478 23.11 -8.73 1.35
N PRO A 479 23.47 -7.48 1.75
CA PRO A 479 24.61 -7.21 2.63
C PRO A 479 24.60 -8.00 3.94
N LEU A 480 23.44 -8.13 4.59
CA LEU A 480 23.29 -8.87 5.85
C LEU A 480 23.58 -10.37 5.63
N GLY A 481 22.95 -10.97 4.62
CA GLY A 481 23.17 -12.37 4.25
C GLY A 481 24.64 -12.67 3.90
N MET A 482 25.29 -11.77 3.14
CA MET A 482 26.71 -11.89 2.79
C MET A 482 27.64 -11.76 4.00
N ALA A 483 27.34 -10.87 4.95
CA ALA A 483 28.09 -10.72 6.19
C ALA A 483 27.99 -11.98 7.09
N MET A 484 26.80 -12.60 7.16
CA MET A 484 26.59 -13.87 7.87
C MET A 484 27.39 -15.01 7.26
N ASP A 485 27.26 -15.27 5.96
CA ASP A 485 27.97 -16.36 5.28
C ASP A 485 29.50 -16.23 5.46
N LYS A 486 30.03 -15.01 5.30
CA LYS A 486 31.46 -14.70 5.49
C LYS A 486 31.96 -14.95 6.92
N LYS A 487 31.13 -14.69 7.95
CA LYS A 487 31.46 -15.00 9.35
C LYS A 487 31.34 -16.48 9.67
N ILE A 488 30.31 -17.15 9.16
CA ILE A 488 30.12 -18.60 9.30
C ILE A 488 31.31 -19.35 8.69
N GLU A 489 31.75 -18.98 7.48
CA GLU A 489 32.92 -19.56 6.83
C GLU A 489 34.19 -19.35 7.65
N ARG A 490 34.48 -18.12 8.08
CA ARG A 490 35.64 -17.82 8.93
C ARG A 490 35.65 -18.63 10.23
N LYS A 491 34.51 -18.77 10.91
CA LYS A 491 34.41 -19.53 12.16
C LYS A 491 34.53 -21.04 11.92
N ALA A 492 33.89 -21.57 10.87
CA ALA A 492 34.00 -22.98 10.48
C ALA A 492 35.46 -23.37 10.12
N THR A 493 36.15 -22.54 9.33
CA THR A 493 37.57 -22.78 8.97
C THR A 493 38.50 -22.66 10.18
N ARG A 494 38.28 -21.69 11.06
CA ARG A 494 39.12 -21.48 12.25
C ARG A 494 38.92 -22.56 13.32
N ASP A 495 37.66 -22.95 13.56
CA ASP A 495 37.30 -23.88 14.64
C ASP A 495 37.30 -25.35 14.16
N GLY A 496 37.47 -25.60 12.86
CA GLY A 496 37.45 -26.94 12.24
C GLY A 496 36.06 -27.60 12.20
N THR A 497 35.00 -26.84 12.45
CA THR A 497 33.62 -27.32 12.60
C THR A 497 32.81 -27.24 11.31
N LYS A 498 31.64 -27.90 11.28
CA LYS A 498 30.69 -27.71 10.17
C LYS A 498 30.12 -26.30 10.18
N LYS A 499 29.63 -25.83 9.01
CA LYS A 499 29.01 -24.51 8.87
C LYS A 499 27.80 -24.32 9.81
N ASP A 500 27.01 -25.37 10.03
CA ASP A 500 25.83 -25.30 10.91
C ASP A 500 26.22 -25.16 12.40
N GLU A 501 27.20 -25.94 12.85
CA GLU A 501 27.79 -25.83 14.20
C GLU A 501 28.46 -24.45 14.42
N ALA A 502 29.08 -23.89 13.38
CA ALA A 502 29.65 -22.54 13.43
C ALA A 502 28.55 -21.47 13.51
N ALA A 503 27.43 -21.65 12.81
CA ALA A 503 26.29 -20.73 12.81
C ALA A 503 25.52 -20.76 14.15
N GLU A 504 25.31 -21.94 14.74
CA GLU A 504 24.72 -22.08 16.09
C GLU A 504 25.59 -21.41 17.17
N LYS A 505 26.92 -21.47 17.03
CA LYS A 505 27.86 -20.71 17.87
C LYS A 505 27.93 -19.22 17.54
N LEU A 506 27.24 -18.72 16.51
CA LEU A 506 27.18 -17.30 16.14
C LEU A 506 25.82 -16.67 16.47
N SER A 507 24.73 -17.44 16.47
CA SER A 507 23.40 -16.95 16.88
C SER A 507 23.35 -16.41 18.30
N THR A 508 24.18 -16.98 19.19
CA THR A 508 24.29 -16.61 20.61
C THR A 508 25.44 -15.63 20.91
N ASP A 509 26.18 -15.21 19.89
CA ASP A 509 27.38 -14.37 20.00
C ASP A 509 26.99 -12.90 19.73
N VAL A 510 26.91 -12.09 20.80
CA VAL A 510 26.43 -10.70 20.75
C VAL A 510 27.28 -9.85 19.80
N ASP A 511 28.61 -9.95 19.89
CA ASP A 511 29.54 -9.22 19.03
C ASP A 511 29.41 -9.65 17.56
N ALA A 512 29.11 -10.93 17.31
CA ALA A 512 28.86 -11.42 15.96
C ALA A 512 27.55 -10.88 15.37
N ASN A 513 26.47 -10.84 16.16
CA ASN A 513 25.18 -10.28 15.73
C ASN A 513 25.30 -8.79 15.45
N GLN A 514 25.94 -8.02 16.34
CA GLN A 514 26.15 -6.58 16.16
C GLN A 514 26.98 -6.27 14.89
N GLN A 515 28.11 -6.92 14.68
CA GLN A 515 28.95 -6.68 13.49
C GLN A 515 28.28 -7.09 12.17
N VAL A 516 27.26 -7.96 12.20
CA VAL A 516 26.45 -8.27 11.02
C VAL A 516 25.35 -7.25 10.82
N ALA A 517 24.67 -6.86 11.91
CA ALA A 517 23.66 -5.80 11.90
C ALA A 517 24.21 -4.49 11.34
N GLU A 518 25.41 -4.08 11.74
CA GLU A 518 26.14 -2.94 11.19
C GLU A 518 26.40 -3.07 9.67
N MET A 519 26.74 -4.28 9.18
CA MET A 519 26.95 -4.53 7.74
C MET A 519 25.66 -4.65 6.92
N GLY A 520 24.53 -4.94 7.56
CA GLY A 520 23.20 -4.98 6.95
C GLY A 520 22.35 -3.73 7.21
N ASN A 521 22.97 -2.67 7.76
CA ASN A 521 22.34 -1.39 8.10
C ASN A 521 21.06 -1.52 8.96
N VAL A 522 21.05 -2.49 9.88
CA VAL A 522 19.93 -2.72 10.81
C VAL A 522 19.89 -1.58 11.83
N PRO A 523 18.79 -0.80 11.93
CA PRO A 523 18.78 0.36 12.82
C PRO A 523 18.94 0.01 14.30
N ASP A 524 19.62 0.88 15.06
CA ASP A 524 19.91 0.70 16.49
C ASP A 524 18.68 0.44 17.37
N ALA A 525 17.49 0.89 16.95
CA ALA A 525 16.23 0.58 17.63
C ALA A 525 15.83 -0.90 17.47
N VAL A 526 15.96 -1.45 16.26
CA VAL A 526 15.67 -2.86 15.94
C VAL A 526 16.75 -3.75 16.54
N LEU A 527 18.02 -3.37 16.40
CA LEU A 527 19.16 -4.10 16.97
C LEU A 527 19.06 -4.22 18.50
N ARG A 528 18.66 -3.15 19.20
CA ARG A 528 18.44 -3.21 20.67
C ARG A 528 17.40 -4.25 21.06
N GLU A 529 16.28 -4.34 20.35
CA GLU A 529 15.23 -5.31 20.68
C GLU A 529 15.68 -6.75 20.40
N GLU A 530 16.35 -6.97 19.27
CA GLU A 530 16.93 -8.27 18.90
C GLU A 530 18.03 -8.73 19.87
N LEU A 531 18.89 -7.81 20.33
CA LEU A 531 19.93 -8.13 21.32
C LEU A 531 19.35 -8.46 22.70
N LYS A 532 18.21 -7.88 23.13
CA LYS A 532 17.54 -8.28 24.39
C LYS A 532 17.14 -9.75 24.40
N HIS A 533 16.72 -10.28 23.25
CA HIS A 533 16.37 -11.70 23.12
C HIS A 533 17.60 -12.61 23.26
N ILE A 534 18.78 -12.15 22.86
CA ILE A 534 20.05 -12.86 23.00
C ILE A 534 20.64 -12.70 24.42
N SER A 535 20.49 -11.52 25.05
CA SER A 535 21.24 -11.11 26.24
C SER A 535 20.55 -11.39 27.59
N SER A 536 19.64 -12.37 27.65
CA SER A 536 18.84 -12.74 28.84
C SER A 536 19.62 -13.35 30.02
N GLY A 537 20.91 -13.01 30.19
CA GLY A 537 21.77 -13.46 31.29
C GLY A 537 23.11 -12.73 31.49
N SER A 538 23.30 -11.48 31.05
CA SER A 538 24.60 -10.77 31.18
C SER A 538 24.53 -9.32 31.69
N ASN A 539 25.47 -8.95 32.57
CA ASN A 539 25.75 -7.59 33.04
C ASN A 539 26.15 -6.59 31.93
N GLN A 540 26.30 -7.03 30.68
CA GLN A 540 26.63 -6.16 29.54
C GLN A 540 25.51 -5.19 29.16
N ASN A 541 24.22 -5.51 29.40
CA ASN A 541 23.11 -4.62 29.07
C ASN A 541 23.24 -3.26 29.78
N ALA A 542 23.56 -3.22 31.08
CA ALA A 542 23.73 -1.98 31.82
C ALA A 542 24.92 -1.13 31.31
N LYS A 543 25.96 -1.77 30.76
CA LYS A 543 27.09 -1.07 30.14
C LYS A 543 26.70 -0.49 28.77
N LEU A 544 25.95 -1.27 27.98
CA LEU A 544 25.45 -0.86 26.67
C LEU A 544 24.42 0.29 26.81
N GLU A 545 23.52 0.23 27.79
CA GLU A 545 22.58 1.31 28.11
C GLU A 545 23.30 2.63 28.45
N ALA A 546 24.37 2.56 29.26
CA ALA A 546 25.18 3.74 29.59
C ALA A 546 25.97 4.29 28.39
N GLU A 547 26.46 3.42 27.50
CA GLU A 547 27.24 3.80 26.33
C GLU A 547 26.34 4.33 25.18
N ILE A 548 25.12 3.81 25.05
CA ILE A 548 24.08 4.31 24.13
C ILE A 548 23.48 5.62 24.64
N ALA A 549 23.13 5.76 25.92
CA ALA A 549 22.63 7.03 26.46
C ALA A 549 23.64 8.18 26.20
N LYS A 550 24.94 7.89 26.33
CA LYS A 550 26.01 8.83 26.01
C LYS A 550 26.16 9.13 24.51
N LYS A 551 25.85 8.17 23.62
CA LYS A 551 25.80 8.40 22.17
C LYS A 551 24.55 9.20 21.75
N ASP A 552 23.39 8.89 22.32
CA ASP A 552 22.14 9.61 22.08
C ASP A 552 22.25 11.08 22.52
N GLU A 553 22.92 11.34 23.65
CA GLU A 553 23.26 12.70 24.12
C GLU A 553 24.17 13.43 23.12
N VAL A 554 25.22 12.77 22.61
CA VAL A 554 26.13 13.34 21.59
C VAL A 554 25.43 13.55 20.24
N ILE A 555 24.52 12.66 19.81
CA ILE A 555 23.77 12.80 18.55
C ILE A 555 22.70 13.88 18.68
N MET A 556 22.03 14.00 19.83
CA MET A 556 21.11 15.11 20.13
C MET A 556 21.84 16.45 20.09
N GLU A 557 23.00 16.56 20.74
CA GLU A 557 23.73 17.82 20.75
C GLU A 557 24.36 18.12 19.37
N ALA A 558 24.86 17.12 18.63
CA ALA A 558 25.30 17.30 17.25
C ALA A 558 24.16 17.73 16.30
N ARG A 559 22.93 17.22 16.49
CA ARG A 559 21.75 17.64 15.72
C ARG A 559 21.27 19.05 16.11
N LYS A 560 21.40 19.45 17.39
CA LYS A 560 21.21 20.85 17.80
C LYS A 560 22.29 21.75 17.19
N GLU A 561 23.55 21.32 17.17
CA GLU A 561 24.65 22.05 16.55
C GLU A 561 24.38 22.25 15.04
N GLN A 562 23.91 21.20 14.35
CA GLN A 562 23.51 21.26 12.94
C GLN A 562 22.29 22.17 12.71
N ALA A 563 21.27 22.10 13.57
CA ALA A 563 20.11 22.99 13.51
C ALA A 563 20.40 24.45 13.93
N ARG A 564 21.48 24.69 14.70
CA ARG A 564 22.03 26.03 14.98
C ARG A 564 22.91 26.54 13.82
N ALA A 565 23.54 25.64 13.06
CA ALA A 565 24.35 25.97 11.90
C ALA A 565 23.51 26.35 10.67
N LEU A 566 22.35 25.72 10.47
CA LEU A 566 21.30 26.23 9.59
C LEU A 566 20.52 27.34 10.29
N CYS A 567 20.80 28.60 9.94
CA CYS A 567 20.08 29.77 10.44
C CYS A 567 18.61 29.72 9.98
N SER A 568 17.78 29.03 10.76
CA SER A 568 16.41 28.68 10.41
C SER A 568 15.45 29.80 10.81
N LYS A 569 14.59 30.22 9.87
CA LYS A 569 13.59 31.28 10.08
C LYS A 569 12.19 30.70 10.29
N VAL A 570 11.53 31.09 11.37
CA VAL A 570 10.14 30.71 11.67
C VAL A 570 9.24 31.94 11.71
N ALA A 571 8.17 31.95 10.91
CA ALA A 571 7.13 32.98 11.00
C ALA A 571 5.91 32.48 11.79
N ILE A 572 5.40 33.29 12.71
CA ILE A 572 4.23 32.99 13.53
C ILE A 572 3.04 33.85 13.11
N SER A 573 2.00 33.20 12.59
CA SER A 573 0.71 33.79 12.23
C SER A 573 -0.33 33.50 13.31
N TYR A 574 -0.96 34.54 13.86
CA TYR A 574 -1.85 34.39 15.01
C TYR A 574 -2.85 35.54 15.18
N ARG A 575 -3.92 35.29 15.93
CA ARG A 575 -4.91 36.32 16.30
C ARG A 575 -4.47 36.98 17.61
N MET A 576 -3.97 38.22 17.55
CA MET A 576 -3.38 38.91 18.71
C MET A 576 -4.30 38.94 19.94
N GLY A 577 -5.59 39.22 19.76
CA GLY A 577 -6.56 39.25 20.86
C GLY A 577 -6.97 37.89 21.45
N GLU A 578 -6.45 36.77 20.93
CA GLU A 578 -6.86 35.41 21.33
C GLU A 578 -5.70 34.47 21.71
N SER A 579 -4.46 34.76 21.27
CA SER A 579 -3.29 33.86 21.49
C SER A 579 -1.93 34.58 21.68
N MET A 580 -1.92 35.87 22.02
CA MET A 580 -0.67 36.62 22.15
C MET A 580 0.27 36.09 23.25
N THR A 581 -0.27 35.64 24.38
CA THR A 581 0.55 35.17 25.52
C THR A 581 1.31 33.90 25.13
N GLU A 582 0.60 32.98 24.49
CA GLU A 582 1.05 31.68 24.03
C GLU A 582 2.07 31.86 22.91
N MET A 583 1.79 32.71 21.92
CA MET A 583 2.74 32.94 20.82
C MET A 583 4.01 33.68 21.25
N LYS A 584 3.96 34.50 22.31
CA LYS A 584 5.16 35.06 22.96
C LYS A 584 5.96 34.02 23.75
N GLN A 585 5.29 33.08 24.41
CA GLN A 585 5.95 31.95 25.06
C GLN A 585 6.66 31.07 24.03
N LEU A 586 6.01 30.77 22.90
CA LEU A 586 6.59 29.98 21.81
C LEU A 586 7.77 30.71 21.14
N GLU A 587 7.63 31.99 20.83
CA GLU A 587 8.71 32.85 20.34
C GLU A 587 9.93 32.79 21.27
N SER A 588 9.72 32.98 22.57
CA SER A 588 10.80 32.98 23.57
C SER A 588 11.51 31.62 23.66
N ALA A 589 10.76 30.52 23.54
CA ALA A 589 11.29 29.16 23.60
C ALA A 589 12.07 28.78 22.32
N LEU A 590 11.59 29.20 21.14
CA LEU A 590 12.27 29.00 19.86
C LEU A 590 13.56 29.84 19.78
N GLN A 591 13.52 31.10 20.23
CA GLN A 591 14.70 31.97 20.31
C GLN A 591 15.75 31.44 21.29
N ALA A 592 15.34 30.76 22.39
CA ALA A 592 16.27 30.11 23.31
C ALA A 592 17.05 28.94 22.68
N GLU A 593 16.51 28.31 21.64
CA GLU A 593 17.23 27.29 20.84
C GLU A 593 18.08 27.89 19.70
N GLY A 594 18.02 29.22 19.49
CA GLY A 594 18.78 29.94 18.47
C GLY A 594 18.05 30.18 17.14
N ILE A 595 16.74 29.96 17.09
CA ILE A 595 15.91 30.13 15.88
C ILE A 595 15.55 31.62 15.70
N GLU A 596 15.64 32.14 14.48
CA GLU A 596 15.12 33.47 14.16
C GLU A 596 13.60 33.40 14.02
N VAL A 597 12.87 34.15 14.87
CA VAL A 597 11.40 34.11 14.90
C VAL A 597 10.82 35.46 14.50
N PHE A 598 10.04 35.48 13.43
CA PHE A 598 9.16 36.60 13.10
C PHE A 598 7.77 36.38 13.72
N ARG A 599 7.38 37.24 14.67
CA ARG A 599 6.01 37.30 15.18
C ARG A 599 5.48 38.72 14.98
N SER A 600 4.49 38.87 14.10
CA SER A 600 3.83 40.15 13.83
C SER A 600 3.39 40.84 15.14
N SER A 601 3.74 42.12 15.31
CA SER A 601 3.43 42.89 16.53
C SER A 601 3.14 44.35 16.20
N GLU A 602 2.15 44.95 16.86
CA GLU A 602 1.79 46.36 16.68
C GLU A 602 2.90 47.35 17.12
N ALA A 603 3.86 46.88 17.93
CA ALA A 603 4.87 47.75 18.56
C ALA A 603 6.08 48.03 17.66
N GLU A 604 6.37 47.16 16.69
CA GLU A 604 7.63 47.20 15.92
C GLU A 604 7.50 47.86 14.55
N THR A 605 6.27 48.01 14.02
CA THR A 605 6.01 48.42 12.63
C THR A 605 5.66 49.91 12.49
N GLY A 606 6.30 50.77 13.28
CA GLY A 606 6.01 52.21 13.40
C GLY A 606 6.10 53.02 12.10
N GLY A 607 5.05 52.97 11.28
CA GLY A 607 4.94 53.66 9.99
C GLY A 607 5.42 52.87 8.77
N LEU A 608 5.74 51.58 8.91
CA LEU A 608 6.11 50.70 7.79
C LEU A 608 4.89 50.05 7.12
N ASP A 609 5.05 49.60 5.87
CA ASP A 609 4.04 48.80 5.17
C ASP A 609 3.99 47.37 5.76
N LEU A 610 3.17 47.22 6.81
CA LEU A 610 2.91 45.98 7.53
C LEU A 610 2.58 44.80 6.61
N MET A 611 1.88 45.05 5.49
CA MET A 611 1.54 44.00 4.53
C MET A 611 2.78 43.47 3.81
N SER A 612 3.68 44.36 3.36
CA SER A 612 4.94 43.95 2.74
C SER A 612 5.86 43.21 3.71
N THR A 613 5.94 43.65 4.97
CA THR A 613 6.81 43.05 5.98
C THR A 613 6.36 41.63 6.34
N ILE A 614 5.05 41.41 6.53
CA ILE A 614 4.54 40.07 6.85
C ILE A 614 4.64 39.14 5.64
N ALA A 615 4.36 39.63 4.42
CA ALA A 615 4.53 38.84 3.20
C ALA A 615 6.00 38.42 2.99
N GLN A 616 6.95 39.34 3.16
CA GLN A 616 8.38 39.04 3.08
C GLN A 616 8.81 38.04 4.16
N ALA A 617 8.35 38.22 5.41
CA ALA A 617 8.68 37.29 6.48
C ALA A 617 8.10 35.88 6.28
N PHE A 618 6.97 35.73 5.57
CA PHE A 618 6.40 34.42 5.23
C PHE A 618 7.10 33.78 4.01
N ASP A 619 7.66 34.58 3.11
CA ASP A 619 8.44 34.13 1.94
C ASP A 619 9.87 33.71 2.34
N GLU A 620 10.49 34.44 3.28
CA GLU A 620 11.81 34.12 3.85
C GLU A 620 11.79 33.03 4.95
N ALA A 621 10.61 32.60 5.42
CA ALA A 621 10.51 31.59 6.47
C ALA A 621 10.77 30.18 5.94
N ASP A 622 11.52 29.39 6.69
CA ASP A 622 11.65 27.96 6.47
C ASP A 622 10.40 27.19 6.90
N MET A 623 9.67 27.77 7.86
CA MET A 623 8.45 27.19 8.43
C MET A 623 7.51 28.28 8.95
N ILE A 624 6.21 28.09 8.71
CA ILE A 624 5.15 28.97 9.23
C ILE A 624 4.35 28.22 10.29
N VAL A 625 4.26 28.79 11.49
CA VAL A 625 3.41 28.30 12.57
C VAL A 625 2.12 29.13 12.60
N VAL A 626 0.97 28.45 12.54
CA VAL A 626 -0.35 29.08 12.50
C VAL A 626 -1.14 28.72 13.76
N ALA A 627 -1.42 29.73 14.58
CA ALA A 627 -2.26 29.62 15.78
C ALA A 627 -3.75 29.67 15.40
N CYS A 628 -4.36 28.51 15.26
CA CYS A 628 -5.75 28.35 14.87
C CYS A 628 -6.69 28.63 16.05
N THR A 629 -6.99 29.91 16.31
CA THR A 629 -7.97 30.38 17.32
C THR A 629 -9.36 30.63 16.73
N LEU A 630 -10.37 30.87 17.57
CA LEU A 630 -11.79 30.92 17.18
C LEU A 630 -12.10 31.91 16.05
N THR A 631 -11.49 33.10 16.05
CA THR A 631 -11.70 34.14 15.02
C THR A 631 -10.53 34.29 14.05
N TYR A 632 -9.64 33.28 13.98
CA TYR A 632 -8.58 33.24 13.00
C TYR A 632 -9.14 33.24 11.56
N GLY A 633 -8.52 34.02 10.67
CA GLY A 633 -9.01 34.29 9.32
C GLY A 633 -10.17 35.30 9.25
N ARG A 634 -10.49 36.02 10.33
CA ARG A 634 -11.43 37.15 10.31
C ARG A 634 -10.81 38.34 9.59
N LYS A 635 -11.49 38.82 8.55
CA LYS A 635 -11.17 40.09 7.89
C LYS A 635 -11.52 41.27 8.80
N THR A 636 -10.54 42.08 9.16
CA THR A 636 -10.72 43.34 9.90
C THR A 636 -10.65 44.54 8.95
N ASN A 637 -10.91 45.75 9.48
CA ASN A 637 -10.73 47.01 8.75
C ASN A 637 -9.28 47.55 8.83
N GLU A 638 -8.37 46.80 9.46
CA GLU A 638 -6.94 47.09 9.44
C GLU A 638 -6.36 46.85 8.02
N LEU A 639 -5.22 47.47 7.73
CA LEU A 639 -4.51 47.33 6.44
C LEU A 639 -4.16 45.86 6.13
N TYR A 640 -3.97 45.05 7.17
CA TYR A 640 -3.65 43.63 7.07
C TYR A 640 -4.33 42.86 8.21
N SER A 641 -4.71 41.60 7.98
CA SER A 641 -5.39 40.76 8.97
C SER A 641 -5.12 39.28 8.72
N THR A 642 -5.45 38.42 9.69
CA THR A 642 -5.26 36.97 9.56
C THR A 642 -6.04 36.34 8.38
N PHE A 643 -7.02 37.04 7.79
CA PHE A 643 -7.62 36.64 6.52
C PHE A 643 -6.63 36.76 5.34
N GLN A 644 -5.88 37.86 5.26
CA GLN A 644 -4.85 38.07 4.24
C GLN A 644 -3.70 37.08 4.42
N GLU A 645 -3.26 36.84 5.66
CA GLU A 645 -2.24 35.83 5.99
C GLU A 645 -2.67 34.42 5.52
N LEU A 646 -3.87 33.98 5.89
CA LEU A 646 -4.41 32.68 5.48
C LEU A 646 -4.58 32.57 3.96
N MET A 647 -4.93 33.67 3.28
CA MET A 647 -5.01 33.71 1.81
C MET A 647 -3.62 33.64 1.15
N PHE A 648 -2.61 34.30 1.71
CA PHE A 648 -1.23 34.21 1.23
C PHE A 648 -0.69 32.78 1.37
N ILE A 649 -0.75 32.22 2.59
CA ILE A 649 -0.35 30.84 2.91
C ILE A 649 -1.07 29.79 2.04
N LYS A 650 -2.31 30.04 1.63
CA LYS A 650 -3.10 29.09 0.82
C LYS A 650 -2.84 29.20 -0.68
N ASN A 651 -2.66 30.42 -1.21
CA ASN A 651 -2.63 30.65 -2.65
C ASN A 651 -1.21 30.66 -3.22
N GLU A 652 -0.24 31.16 -2.44
CA GLU A 652 1.16 31.04 -2.82
C GLU A 652 1.65 29.62 -2.55
N LYS A 653 2.44 29.08 -3.49
CA LYS A 653 3.19 27.83 -3.27
C LYS A 653 4.43 28.14 -2.43
N LEU A 654 4.21 28.55 -1.19
CA LEU A 654 5.30 28.82 -0.25
C LEU A 654 6.21 27.60 -0.16
N ALA A 655 7.51 27.85 -0.19
CA ALA A 655 8.49 26.79 0.02
C ALA A 655 8.42 26.26 1.47
N ALA A 656 8.04 27.14 2.42
CA ALA A 656 7.90 26.88 3.84
C ALA A 656 6.95 25.71 4.18
N ASP A 657 7.34 24.84 5.12
CA ASP A 657 6.39 23.92 5.76
C ASP A 657 5.42 24.71 6.66
N VAL A 658 4.19 24.21 6.83
CA VAL A 658 3.16 24.91 7.63
C VAL A 658 2.63 24.01 8.74
N LEU A 659 2.83 24.44 9.99
CA LEU A 659 2.32 23.77 11.19
C LEU A 659 1.10 24.51 11.74
N TYR A 660 -0.06 23.84 11.68
CA TYR A 660 -1.29 24.32 12.30
C TYR A 660 -1.38 23.83 13.75
N ILE A 661 -1.40 24.76 14.71
CA ILE A 661 -1.64 24.49 16.13
C ILE A 661 -3.12 24.75 16.40
N ARG A 662 -3.88 23.74 16.84
CA ARG A 662 -5.29 23.91 17.20
C ARG A 662 -5.40 24.61 18.57
N MET A 663 -6.05 25.77 18.58
CA MET A 663 -6.34 26.55 19.79
C MET A 663 -7.86 26.74 19.99
N LEU A 664 -8.64 25.70 19.62
CA LEU A 664 -10.09 25.58 19.79
C LEU A 664 -10.42 24.24 20.47
N PRO A 665 -11.47 24.15 21.33
CA PRO A 665 -12.04 22.88 21.74
C PRO A 665 -12.42 22.03 20.52
N PHE A 666 -12.33 20.70 20.59
CA PHE A 666 -12.50 19.83 19.41
C PHE A 666 -13.89 19.94 18.76
N GLU A 667 -14.92 20.20 19.57
CA GLU A 667 -16.32 20.37 19.14
C GLU A 667 -16.60 21.73 18.49
N GLU A 668 -15.74 22.73 18.75
CA GLU A 668 -15.89 24.07 18.18
C GLU A 668 -15.31 24.16 16.76
N LYS A 669 -15.91 25.06 15.97
CA LYS A 669 -15.47 25.38 14.61
C LYS A 669 -15.11 26.86 14.57
N PHE A 670 -14.12 27.24 13.75
CA PHE A 670 -13.81 28.64 13.46
C PHE A 670 -15.08 29.44 13.19
N SER A 671 -15.22 30.65 13.75
CA SER A 671 -16.40 31.50 13.55
C SER A 671 -16.60 31.85 12.08
N GLU A 672 -15.51 32.07 11.36
CA GLU A 672 -15.48 32.54 9.99
C GLU A 672 -15.69 31.39 8.98
N ALA A 673 -16.71 31.53 8.13
CA ALA A 673 -17.05 30.50 7.13
C ALA A 673 -15.94 30.30 6.09
N THR A 674 -15.22 31.37 5.74
CA THR A 674 -14.05 31.34 4.86
C THR A 674 -12.94 30.50 5.46
N THR A 675 -12.59 30.70 6.74
CA THR A 675 -11.59 29.88 7.45
C THR A 675 -11.98 28.40 7.46
N ARG A 676 -13.25 28.08 7.78
CA ARG A 676 -13.77 26.70 7.72
C ARG A 676 -13.60 26.08 6.32
N MET A 677 -13.90 26.83 5.26
CA MET A 677 -13.73 26.36 3.87
C MET A 677 -12.26 26.26 3.42
N MET A 678 -11.37 27.09 3.97
CA MET A 678 -9.95 27.13 3.59
C MET A 678 -9.11 26.10 4.33
N MET A 679 -9.39 25.88 5.61
CA MET A 679 -8.64 24.99 6.49
C MET A 679 -9.29 23.60 6.60
N GLY A 680 -10.61 23.47 6.41
CA GLY A 680 -11.33 22.20 6.53
C GLY A 680 -11.05 21.47 7.85
N ASP A 681 -11.10 20.14 7.81
CA ASP A 681 -10.65 19.27 8.90
C ASP A 681 -9.17 18.87 8.71
N ARG A 682 -8.29 19.85 8.37
CA ARG A 682 -6.84 19.61 8.25
C ARG A 682 -6.27 18.99 9.52
N LEU A 683 -5.29 18.10 9.35
CA LEU A 683 -4.51 17.52 10.44
C LEU A 683 -3.72 18.63 11.15
N TYR A 684 -4.24 19.07 12.31
CA TYR A 684 -3.50 19.94 13.23
C TYR A 684 -2.30 19.17 13.76
N GLY A 685 -1.10 19.73 13.61
CA GLY A 685 0.13 19.06 14.03
C GLY A 685 0.37 19.11 15.54
N SER A 686 -0.37 19.93 16.28
CA SER A 686 -0.46 19.96 17.75
C SER A 686 -1.73 20.66 18.22
N VAL A 687 -2.09 20.47 19.49
CA VAL A 687 -3.21 21.14 20.16
C VAL A 687 -2.65 21.91 21.36
N TRP A 688 -3.06 23.16 21.54
CA TRP A 688 -2.69 24.00 22.68
C TRP A 688 -3.79 25.03 22.91
N MET A 689 -4.47 24.97 24.05
CA MET A 689 -5.54 25.93 24.37
C MET A 689 -4.96 27.24 24.92
N PRO A 690 -5.55 28.41 24.60
CA PRO A 690 -5.15 29.66 25.24
C PRO A 690 -5.36 29.60 26.75
N GLY A 691 -4.37 30.06 27.52
CA GLY A 691 -4.32 29.95 28.99
C GLY A 691 -3.71 28.67 29.54
N ASP A 692 -3.59 27.60 28.74
CA ASP A 692 -2.90 26.36 29.15
C ASP A 692 -1.38 26.48 28.95
N ALA A 693 -0.62 25.66 29.69
CA ALA A 693 0.82 25.55 29.50
C ALA A 693 1.17 25.06 28.07
N MET A 694 2.22 25.63 27.49
CA MET A 694 2.78 25.16 26.21
C MET A 694 3.14 23.66 26.28
N PRO A 695 2.75 22.84 25.29
CA PRO A 695 3.11 21.43 25.27
C PRO A 695 4.64 21.23 25.20
N ASP A 696 5.19 20.40 26.09
CA ASP A 696 6.63 20.15 26.23
C ASP A 696 7.30 19.67 24.92
N ASP A 697 6.55 19.01 24.05
CA ASP A 697 7.04 18.47 22.78
C ASP A 697 6.91 19.43 21.58
N LEU A 698 6.30 20.61 21.76
CA LEU A 698 5.99 21.53 20.65
C LEU A 698 7.26 22.11 19.99
N VAL A 699 8.24 22.54 20.79
CA VAL A 699 9.52 23.06 20.29
C VAL A 699 10.29 21.96 19.57
N SER A 700 10.37 20.76 20.17
CA SER A 700 11.01 19.58 19.59
C SER A 700 10.36 19.15 18.26
N LYS A 701 9.04 19.26 18.12
CA LYS A 701 8.32 19.00 16.85
C LYS A 701 8.65 20.02 15.77
N ILE A 702 8.78 21.30 16.11
CA ILE A 702 9.16 22.37 15.18
C ILE A 702 10.61 22.13 14.71
N MET A 703 11.53 21.89 15.64
CA MET A 703 12.93 21.56 15.32
C MET A 703 13.06 20.30 14.45
N SER A 704 12.30 19.24 14.75
CA SER A 704 12.29 18.01 13.94
C SER A 704 11.68 18.20 12.54
N ARG A 705 10.90 19.26 12.29
CA ARG A 705 10.38 19.58 10.96
C ARG A 705 11.37 20.44 10.17
N LEU A 706 11.98 21.43 10.81
CA LEU A 706 13.07 22.23 10.23
C LEU A 706 14.24 21.32 9.78
N ALA A 707 14.68 20.41 10.66
CA ALA A 707 15.77 19.46 10.39
C ALA A 707 15.45 18.34 9.37
N LYS A 708 14.28 18.35 8.72
CA LYS A 708 13.95 17.47 7.58
C LYS A 708 14.07 18.17 6.22
N ARG A 709 14.40 19.46 6.22
CA ARG A 709 14.26 20.34 5.05
C ARG A 709 15.59 20.97 4.59
N GLY A 710 16.63 20.85 5.42
CA GLY A 710 18.05 21.07 5.07
C GLY A 710 18.88 19.84 5.41
#